data_AF-A0A3L7MYK4-F1
#
_entry.id   AF-A0A3L7MYK4-F1
#
_cell.length_a   1.000
_cell.length_b   1.000
_cell.length_c   1.000
_cell.angle_alpha   90.00
_cell.angle_beta   90.00
_cell.angle_gamma   90.00
#
_symmetry.space_group_name_H-M   'P 1'
#
loop_
_entity.id
_entity.type
_entity.pdbx_description
1 polymer ?
#
loop_
_entity_poly.entity_id
_entity_poly.type
_entity_poly.pdbx_seq_one_letter_code
_entity_poly.pdbx_strand_id
1 'polypeptide(L)'
;MQTFLILTSTSTPSSADLLYIWGFLPAFLLVSVKEFGMRKSWKFAGLCSGTLFLLGNALPAFAVPPTAAAILSFKPKQEGVPIFTPSSEEEAACKVELTKGVKKGSGWVLKDGQGNLVRKFFDSNEDNRIDVWSYYKDGVEVYREIDTNFNGKADLYRWLNAGGTKIGTDENEDTKIDSWQAISPEEVSQEILKAVATKDFSRLKPLLLTEADLKTLDLQGESARKVREQVIASTAKFQATLTKLPTLDDKTTWLHVEMGIPQCLPADQTGSKGDIFRFAKGTILYEAAGKTDWLQTGEMFLVNGAWKLADAPIPGAVSEEEGSVRPGTNKIDLEKDPELKKLVDELAAIDAAVESNSTGGASATLAKHHLRRADHLEKILAKVKPEDRDPWIRQLADSLSSAAQNSAAGDMVASKRLASLEEQLAKGLPGSNLAGYVSFRGLQADYAARISKPGEDFNKIQNDWMAKLAAFVQAYPKADDAPDALLQLGMVSEFLGKDVEAKNWYTQIAKNFAGKPQAAKAAGSIRRMESEGQPFTLTGTSLTNPSQTFDITSMKDKMVVVYYWASWNGQTLGDFAKLKLIMETYGPKGLDLVCVNLDTTSEEAATFLKRSPFTSQHLYQPGGLEGKLATDYGIQVLPQVFLVGKDGKVVGKNLQISTVEEEIKKSLK
;
A
#
# COMPACT_ATOMS: atom_id res chain seq x y z
N MET A 1 -10.91 32.94 22.43
CA MET A 1 -10.91 33.19 20.98
C MET A 1 -9.73 32.43 20.39
N GLN A 2 -9.95 31.17 19.99
CA GLN A 2 -8.92 30.29 19.43
C GLN A 2 -9.11 30.26 17.92
N THR A 3 -8.09 30.73 17.21
CA THR A 3 -7.96 30.70 15.76
C THR A 3 -7.81 29.25 15.31
N PHE A 4 -8.77 28.74 14.51
CA PHE A 4 -8.63 27.47 13.80
C PHE A 4 -7.64 27.67 12.65
N LEU A 5 -6.37 27.30 12.85
CA LEU A 5 -5.39 27.15 11.77
C LEU A 5 -5.37 25.67 11.37
N ILE A 6 -5.79 25.38 10.15
CA ILE A 6 -5.57 24.08 9.51
C ILE A 6 -4.08 24.03 9.15
N LEU A 7 -3.29 23.28 9.92
CA LEU A 7 -1.89 23.02 9.61
C LEU A 7 -1.81 21.87 8.61
N THR A 8 -1.44 22.19 7.37
CA THR A 8 -0.93 21.21 6.40
C THR A 8 0.45 20.75 6.85
N SER A 9 0.57 19.52 7.33
CA SER A 9 1.86 18.91 7.66
C SER A 9 2.50 18.36 6.39
N THR A 10 3.63 18.96 6.00
CA THR A 10 4.61 18.39 5.07
C THR A 10 5.89 18.14 5.84
N SER A 11 6.23 16.87 6.09
CA SER A 11 7.60 16.49 6.44
C SER A 11 7.86 15.04 6.04
N THR A 12 8.87 14.89 5.19
CA THR A 12 9.51 13.66 4.71
C THR A 12 10.07 12.79 5.85
N PRO A 13 9.98 11.45 5.79
CA PRO A 13 10.62 10.59 6.78
C PRO A 13 12.05 10.24 6.38
N SER A 14 12.99 10.42 7.32
CA SER A 14 14.29 9.76 7.31
C SER A 14 14.18 8.40 8.01
N SER A 15 14.86 7.41 7.43
CA SER A 15 14.97 6.00 7.80
C SER A 15 15.54 5.73 9.21
N ALA A 16 14.88 4.86 9.98
CA ALA A 16 15.48 3.73 10.71
C ALA A 16 14.43 2.95 11.56
N ASP A 17 14.50 1.62 11.42
CA ASP A 17 14.15 0.55 12.37
C ASP A 17 12.71 0.02 12.50
N LEU A 18 12.48 -1.05 11.73
CA LEU A 18 11.50 -2.13 11.92
C LEU A 18 12.12 -3.28 12.73
N LEU A 19 11.36 -3.89 13.65
CA LEU A 19 11.38 -5.35 13.88
C LEU A 19 10.22 -5.84 14.78
N TYR A 20 9.74 -7.05 14.44
CA TYR A 20 8.83 -7.99 15.12
C TYR A 20 7.32 -7.93 14.76
N ILE A 21 6.56 -9.02 14.55
CA ILE A 21 6.71 -10.40 14.01
C ILE A 21 5.28 -11.01 14.09
N TRP A 22 4.85 -11.71 13.02
CA TRP A 22 3.96 -12.89 12.91
C TRP A 22 2.51 -12.95 13.45
N GLY A 23 1.63 -13.44 12.55
CA GLY A 23 0.85 -14.66 12.80
C GLY A 23 -0.67 -14.54 12.60
N PHE A 24 -1.21 -15.20 11.56
CA PHE A 24 -2.28 -16.22 11.63
C PHE A 24 -2.89 -16.52 10.23
N LEU A 25 -2.73 -17.78 9.80
CA LEU A 25 -3.54 -18.54 8.83
C LEU A 25 -4.27 -19.65 9.67
N PRO A 26 -5.23 -20.46 9.16
CA PRO A 26 -5.60 -20.67 7.76
C PRO A 26 -7.13 -20.79 7.46
N ALA A 27 -7.48 -20.80 6.16
CA ALA A 27 -8.64 -21.54 5.66
C ALA A 27 -8.31 -22.21 4.31
N PHE A 28 -8.63 -23.50 4.22
CA PHE A 28 -8.39 -24.41 3.09
C PHE A 28 -9.26 -24.09 1.87
N LEU A 29 -8.70 -24.24 0.67
CA LEU A 29 -9.49 -24.48 -0.56
C LEU A 29 -8.87 -25.64 -1.35
N LEU A 30 -9.69 -26.66 -1.60
CA LEU A 30 -9.40 -27.82 -2.45
C LEU A 30 -9.57 -27.44 -3.92
N VAL A 31 -8.54 -27.68 -4.74
CA VAL A 31 -8.66 -27.68 -6.22
C VAL A 31 -8.45 -29.11 -6.71
N SER A 32 -9.44 -29.63 -7.44
CA SER A 32 -9.40 -30.92 -8.12
C SER A 32 -8.98 -30.69 -9.58
N VAL A 33 -7.89 -31.31 -10.01
CA VAL A 33 -7.44 -31.32 -11.41
C VAL A 33 -8.09 -32.50 -12.12
N LYS A 34 -8.81 -32.22 -13.21
CA LYS A 34 -9.37 -33.21 -14.14
C LYS A 34 -8.44 -33.32 -15.35
N GLU A 35 -7.99 -34.53 -15.64
CA GLU A 35 -7.18 -34.86 -16.82
C GLU A 35 -7.95 -34.62 -18.12
N PHE A 36 -7.31 -33.99 -19.10
CA PHE A 36 -7.70 -34.06 -20.51
C PHE A 36 -6.48 -34.51 -21.33
N GLY A 37 -6.52 -35.74 -21.83
CA GLY A 37 -5.56 -36.23 -22.80
C GLY A 37 -5.93 -35.79 -24.21
N MET A 38 -4.94 -35.44 -25.03
CA MET A 38 -5.01 -35.66 -26.47
C MET A 38 -3.61 -35.65 -27.09
N ARG A 39 -3.30 -36.75 -27.77
CA ARG A 39 -2.09 -36.99 -28.58
C ARG A 39 -2.07 -36.11 -29.83
N LYS A 40 -0.87 -35.73 -30.29
CA LYS A 40 -0.50 -35.77 -31.70
C LYS A 40 1.02 -35.94 -31.84
N SER A 41 1.39 -37.00 -32.54
CA SER A 41 2.75 -37.41 -32.88
C SER A 41 3.32 -36.58 -34.04
N TRP A 42 4.60 -36.21 -33.97
CA TRP A 42 5.45 -36.01 -35.14
C TRP A 42 6.82 -36.65 -34.91
N LYS A 43 7.32 -37.33 -35.96
CA LYS A 43 8.63 -37.97 -36.04
C LYS A 43 9.52 -37.15 -36.99
N PHE A 44 10.78 -36.94 -36.64
CA PHE A 44 12.01 -36.81 -37.48
C PHE A 44 13.16 -36.50 -36.49
N ALA A 45 14.22 -37.27 -36.23
CA ALA A 45 15.27 -37.96 -37.00
C ALA A 45 16.53 -37.11 -37.30
N GLY A 46 17.67 -37.50 -36.66
CA GLY A 46 19.08 -37.13 -36.97
C GLY A 46 19.58 -35.81 -36.37
N LEU A 47 20.81 -35.64 -35.86
CA LEU A 47 22.07 -36.38 -35.99
C LEU A 47 23.05 -35.99 -34.84
N CYS A 48 24.00 -36.87 -34.56
CA CYS A 48 24.97 -36.86 -33.46
C CYS A 48 26.09 -35.80 -33.49
N SER A 49 26.56 -35.39 -32.30
CA SER A 49 27.97 -35.28 -31.86
C SER A 49 27.95 -35.04 -30.34
N GLY A 50 28.24 -36.02 -29.47
CA GLY A 50 29.57 -36.51 -29.10
C GLY A 50 30.22 -35.53 -28.10
N THR A 51 30.57 -35.83 -26.85
CA THR A 51 30.71 -37.10 -26.10
C THR A 51 30.92 -36.69 -24.63
N LEU A 52 30.23 -37.32 -23.67
CA LEU A 52 30.88 -37.92 -22.50
C LEU A 52 29.94 -38.97 -21.90
N PHE A 53 30.05 -40.18 -22.43
CA PHE A 53 29.67 -41.41 -21.77
C PHE A 53 30.58 -41.58 -20.55
N LEU A 54 30.01 -41.85 -19.37
CA LEU A 54 30.45 -42.95 -18.50
C LEU A 54 29.37 -43.21 -17.44
N LEU A 55 29.02 -44.50 -17.34
CA LEU A 55 28.09 -45.16 -16.41
C LEU A 55 26.62 -45.25 -16.84
N GLY A 56 26.42 -45.70 -18.09
CA GLY A 56 25.31 -46.60 -18.42
C GLY A 56 25.85 -48.01 -18.63
N ASN A 57 25.67 -48.89 -17.66
CA ASN A 57 25.63 -50.34 -17.87
C ASN A 57 24.60 -50.94 -16.90
N ALA A 58 23.71 -51.73 -17.48
CA ALA A 58 22.66 -52.44 -16.78
C ALA A 58 23.22 -53.37 -15.69
N LEU A 59 22.60 -53.31 -14.50
CA LEU A 59 22.55 -54.43 -13.57
C LEU A 59 21.07 -54.80 -13.38
N PRO A 60 20.70 -56.09 -13.51
CA PRO A 60 19.40 -56.55 -13.04
C PRO A 60 19.46 -56.76 -11.51
N ALA A 61 18.30 -56.59 -10.86
CA ALA A 61 17.97 -56.95 -9.48
C ALA A 61 18.43 -56.00 -8.34
N PHE A 62 17.47 -55.61 -7.48
CA PHE A 62 17.67 -54.95 -6.20
C PHE A 62 18.79 -55.61 -5.37
N ALA A 63 19.83 -54.89 -4.90
CA ALA A 63 20.63 -55.35 -3.74
C ALA A 63 21.68 -54.39 -3.12
N VAL A 64 22.00 -53.22 -3.65
CA VAL A 64 22.92 -52.28 -2.96
C VAL A 64 22.30 -50.88 -2.91
N PRO A 65 21.97 -50.36 -1.70
CA PRO A 65 21.57 -48.97 -1.55
C PRO A 65 22.64 -48.05 -2.13
N PRO A 66 22.28 -46.98 -2.87
CA PRO A 66 23.26 -45.99 -3.28
C PRO A 66 23.96 -45.42 -2.04
N THR A 67 25.23 -45.06 -2.18
CA THR A 67 25.98 -44.45 -1.08
C THR A 67 25.46 -43.03 -0.81
N ALA A 68 25.69 -42.52 0.40
CA ALA A 68 25.41 -41.12 0.73
C ALA A 68 26.12 -40.16 -0.26
N ALA A 69 27.40 -40.41 -0.54
CA ALA A 69 28.18 -39.71 -1.57
C ALA A 69 27.47 -39.65 -2.93
N ALA A 70 26.95 -40.80 -3.41
CA ALA A 70 26.28 -40.88 -4.70
C ALA A 70 25.02 -40.02 -4.72
N ILE A 71 24.20 -40.04 -3.67
CA ILE A 71 23.01 -39.19 -3.56
C ILE A 71 23.38 -37.71 -3.46
N LEU A 72 24.40 -37.36 -2.67
CA LEU A 72 24.85 -35.99 -2.47
C LEU A 72 25.52 -35.38 -3.71
N SER A 73 26.00 -36.20 -4.64
CA SER A 73 26.55 -35.72 -5.91
C SER A 73 25.52 -35.01 -6.80
N PHE A 74 24.23 -35.30 -6.60
CA PHE A 74 23.13 -34.62 -7.28
C PHE A 74 22.85 -33.27 -6.59
N LYS A 75 23.01 -32.20 -7.37
CA LYS A 75 22.70 -30.83 -6.97
C LYS A 75 21.44 -30.36 -7.68
N PRO A 76 20.64 -29.46 -7.07
CA PRO A 76 19.59 -28.76 -7.79
C PRO A 76 20.13 -28.16 -9.09
N LYS A 77 19.39 -28.36 -10.18
CA LYS A 77 19.68 -27.73 -11.49
C LYS A 77 19.45 -26.23 -11.45
N GLN A 78 18.48 -25.78 -10.65
CA GLN A 78 18.21 -24.36 -10.46
C GLN A 78 19.13 -23.77 -9.39
N GLU A 79 19.63 -22.57 -9.66
CA GLU A 79 20.54 -21.85 -8.77
C GLU A 79 19.81 -21.29 -7.54
N GLY A 80 20.56 -21.05 -6.45
CA GLY A 80 20.07 -20.35 -5.27
C GLY A 80 19.05 -21.13 -4.42
N VAL A 81 18.87 -22.42 -4.67
CA VAL A 81 17.98 -23.26 -3.87
C VAL A 81 18.58 -23.48 -2.47
N PRO A 82 17.87 -23.12 -1.39
CA PRO A 82 18.41 -23.18 -0.03
C PRO A 82 18.33 -24.60 0.52
N ILE A 83 19.21 -25.50 0.09
CA ILE A 83 19.27 -26.90 0.56
C ILE A 83 20.28 -27.08 1.70
N PHE A 84 20.04 -28.07 2.56
CA PHE A 84 21.10 -28.59 3.44
C PHE A 84 22.01 -29.55 2.66
N THR A 85 23.32 -29.41 2.82
CA THR A 85 24.32 -30.35 2.28
C THR A 85 25.30 -30.66 3.41
N PRO A 86 25.36 -31.92 3.88
CA PRO A 86 26.30 -32.32 4.93
C PRO A 86 27.75 -31.98 4.58
N SER A 87 28.56 -31.64 5.58
CA SER A 87 30.01 -31.57 5.42
C SER A 87 30.61 -32.95 5.11
N SER A 88 31.87 -32.99 4.68
CA SER A 88 32.57 -34.26 4.44
C SER A 88 32.68 -35.11 5.71
N GLU A 89 32.76 -34.50 6.90
CA GLU A 89 32.74 -35.21 8.18
C GLU A 89 31.34 -35.73 8.54
N GLU A 90 30.30 -34.95 8.25
CA GLU A 90 28.89 -35.30 8.55
C GLU A 90 28.34 -36.38 7.61
N GLU A 91 28.90 -36.49 6.40
CA GLU A 91 28.52 -37.49 5.41
C GLU A 91 28.62 -38.93 5.97
N ALA A 92 29.65 -39.21 6.79
CA ALA A 92 29.85 -40.52 7.39
C ALA A 92 28.73 -40.94 8.35
N ALA A 93 27.98 -39.97 8.90
CA ALA A 93 26.83 -40.23 9.76
C ALA A 93 25.51 -40.37 8.99
N CYS A 94 25.50 -40.06 7.69
CA CYS A 94 24.30 -40.10 6.88
C CYS A 94 23.87 -41.54 6.56
N LYS A 95 22.55 -41.76 6.49
CA LYS A 95 21.95 -43.08 6.23
C LYS A 95 21.05 -43.03 5.01
N VAL A 96 21.21 -44.03 4.15
CA VAL A 96 20.34 -44.24 2.98
C VAL A 96 19.33 -45.33 3.28
N GLU A 97 18.06 -45.01 3.10
CA GLU A 97 16.93 -45.90 3.38
C GLU A 97 16.02 -46.03 2.15
N LEU A 98 15.46 -47.22 1.94
CA LEU A 98 14.45 -47.43 0.91
C LEU A 98 13.11 -46.82 1.38
N THR A 99 12.46 -46.06 0.50
CA THR A 99 11.10 -45.54 0.71
C THR A 99 10.17 -46.08 -0.35
N LYS A 100 8.93 -46.42 0.04
CA LYS A 100 7.85 -46.79 -0.89
C LYS A 100 6.81 -45.68 -0.98
N GLY A 101 6.19 -45.53 -2.14
CA GLY A 101 5.10 -44.59 -2.35
C GLY A 101 3.81 -45.03 -1.65
N VAL A 102 2.90 -44.08 -1.43
CA VAL A 102 1.59 -44.35 -0.81
C VAL A 102 0.70 -45.21 -1.71
N LYS A 103 0.85 -45.10 -3.04
CA LYS A 103 0.09 -45.90 -4.02
C LYS A 103 1.01 -46.80 -4.84
N LYS A 104 1.96 -46.20 -5.55
CA LYS A 104 2.89 -46.83 -6.47
C LYS A 104 4.27 -46.17 -6.34
N GLY A 105 5.32 -46.87 -6.74
CA GLY A 105 6.67 -46.32 -6.83
C GLY A 105 7.53 -46.58 -5.61
N SER A 106 8.83 -46.42 -5.79
CA SER A 106 9.83 -46.61 -4.75
C SER A 106 11.03 -45.70 -4.97
N GLY A 107 11.88 -45.55 -3.96
CA GLY A 107 13.02 -44.68 -4.07
C GLY A 107 13.93 -44.75 -2.86
N TRP A 108 14.89 -43.85 -2.83
CA TRP A 108 15.88 -43.74 -1.77
C TRP A 108 15.74 -42.41 -1.04
N VAL A 109 15.78 -42.47 0.28
CA VAL A 109 15.84 -41.32 1.17
C VAL A 109 17.23 -41.28 1.79
N LEU A 110 17.85 -40.10 1.79
CA LEU A 110 19.04 -39.81 2.55
C LEU A 110 18.65 -39.05 3.81
N LYS A 111 19.08 -39.55 4.96
CA LYS A 111 18.96 -38.89 6.26
C LYS A 111 20.32 -38.51 6.81
N ASP A 112 20.40 -37.41 7.53
CA ASP A 112 21.61 -37.01 8.26
C ASP A 112 21.82 -37.87 9.53
N GLY A 113 22.88 -37.58 10.29
CA GLY A 113 23.19 -38.28 11.55
C GLY A 113 22.13 -38.12 12.65
N GLN A 114 21.24 -37.13 12.52
CA GLN A 114 20.13 -36.86 13.45
C GLN A 114 18.81 -37.50 12.97
N GLY A 115 18.77 -38.03 11.75
CA GLY A 115 17.61 -38.66 11.14
C GLY A 115 16.73 -37.70 10.32
N ASN A 116 17.15 -36.45 10.13
CA ASN A 116 16.41 -35.49 9.30
C ASN A 116 16.59 -35.82 7.82
N LEU A 117 15.56 -35.56 7.00
CA LEU A 117 15.63 -35.76 5.56
C LEU A 117 16.59 -34.75 4.91
N VAL A 118 17.44 -35.25 4.02
CA VAL A 118 18.42 -34.46 3.24
C VAL A 118 18.07 -34.50 1.75
N ARG A 119 17.82 -35.69 1.20
CA ARG A 119 17.40 -35.92 -0.18
C ARG A 119 16.37 -37.04 -0.25
N LYS A 120 15.51 -37.00 -1.26
CA LYS A 120 14.64 -38.13 -1.63
C LYS A 120 14.55 -38.23 -3.14
N PHE A 121 14.99 -39.36 -3.69
CA PHE A 121 14.93 -39.67 -5.12
C PHE A 121 13.95 -40.80 -5.34
N PHE A 122 12.97 -40.59 -6.21
CA PHE A 122 11.80 -41.44 -6.32
C PHE A 122 11.49 -41.78 -7.78
N ASP A 123 11.23 -43.06 -8.02
CA ASP A 123 10.66 -43.62 -9.25
C ASP A 123 9.15 -43.76 -9.00
N SER A 124 8.36 -42.93 -9.67
CA SER A 124 6.91 -42.90 -9.50
C SER A 124 6.17 -43.84 -10.45
N ASN A 125 6.80 -44.29 -11.53
CA ASN A 125 6.16 -45.11 -12.58
C ASN A 125 6.56 -46.60 -12.55
N GLU A 126 7.55 -46.97 -11.73
CA GLU A 126 8.17 -48.30 -11.56
C GLU A 126 8.95 -48.82 -12.77
N ASP A 127 9.55 -47.93 -13.58
CA ASP A 127 10.44 -48.29 -14.69
C ASP A 127 11.92 -48.46 -14.29
N ASN A 128 12.22 -48.29 -13.00
CA ASN A 128 13.54 -48.28 -12.37
C ASN A 128 14.42 -47.08 -12.73
N ARG A 129 13.82 -45.97 -13.18
CA ARG A 129 14.48 -44.68 -13.35
C ARG A 129 13.89 -43.68 -12.37
N ILE A 130 14.76 -42.87 -11.76
CA ILE A 130 14.30 -41.78 -10.91
C ILE A 130 13.68 -40.70 -11.79
N ASP A 131 12.46 -40.30 -11.47
CA ASP A 131 11.72 -39.23 -12.13
C ASP A 131 11.36 -38.07 -11.18
N VAL A 132 11.60 -38.21 -9.88
CA VAL A 132 11.45 -37.13 -8.90
C VAL A 132 12.71 -37.00 -8.04
N TRP A 133 13.29 -35.80 -8.02
CA TRP A 133 14.39 -35.43 -7.13
C TRP A 133 13.92 -34.38 -6.13
N SER A 134 13.86 -34.73 -4.85
CA SER A 134 13.42 -33.85 -3.77
C SER A 134 14.59 -33.47 -2.86
N TYR A 135 14.65 -32.19 -2.48
CA TYR A 135 15.73 -31.57 -1.74
C TYR A 135 15.20 -30.91 -0.47
N TYR A 136 15.95 -31.04 0.62
CA TYR A 136 15.50 -30.67 1.96
C TYR A 136 16.47 -29.70 2.62
N LYS A 137 15.92 -28.87 3.52
CA LYS A 137 16.65 -28.04 4.47
C LYS A 137 15.98 -28.22 5.83
N ASP A 138 16.78 -28.54 6.84
CA ASP A 138 16.31 -28.77 8.22
C ASP A 138 15.17 -29.81 8.28
N GLY A 139 15.25 -30.86 7.46
CA GLY A 139 14.26 -31.93 7.37
C GLY A 139 12.98 -31.58 6.60
N VAL A 140 12.82 -30.33 6.14
CA VAL A 140 11.66 -29.86 5.37
C VAL A 140 11.99 -29.80 3.88
N GLU A 141 11.11 -30.32 3.03
CA GLU A 141 11.30 -30.27 1.59
C GLU A 141 11.18 -28.82 1.10
N VAL A 142 12.24 -28.31 0.47
CA VAL A 142 12.29 -26.92 0.00
C VAL A 142 12.25 -26.82 -1.53
N TYR A 143 12.54 -27.91 -2.22
CA TYR A 143 12.66 -27.90 -3.67
C TYR A 143 12.53 -29.30 -4.28
N ARG A 144 11.94 -29.37 -5.47
CA ARG A 144 11.69 -30.62 -6.19
C ARG A 144 11.83 -30.43 -7.69
N GLU A 145 12.47 -31.41 -8.33
CA GLU A 145 12.56 -31.55 -9.78
C GLU A 145 11.78 -32.79 -10.20
N ILE A 146 11.05 -32.70 -11.30
CA ILE A 146 10.18 -33.75 -11.80
C ILE A 146 10.44 -33.91 -13.30
N ASP A 147 10.65 -35.14 -13.74
CA ASP A 147 10.60 -35.57 -15.15
C ASP A 147 9.18 -36.06 -15.44
N THR A 148 8.33 -35.17 -15.97
CA THR A 148 6.92 -35.50 -16.18
C THR A 148 6.69 -36.41 -17.38
N ASN A 149 7.67 -36.54 -18.28
CA ASN A 149 7.57 -37.28 -19.53
C ASN A 149 8.40 -38.58 -19.54
N PHE A 150 9.16 -38.85 -18.46
CA PHE A 150 9.96 -40.03 -18.19
C PHE A 150 11.09 -40.28 -19.20
N ASN A 151 11.70 -39.22 -19.74
CA ASN A 151 12.83 -39.34 -20.66
C ASN A 151 14.22 -39.32 -19.98
N GLY A 152 14.26 -39.18 -18.66
CA GLY A 152 15.46 -39.10 -17.82
C GLY A 152 15.91 -37.67 -17.50
N LYS A 153 15.13 -36.65 -17.86
CA LYS A 153 15.46 -35.25 -17.59
C LYS A 153 14.28 -34.53 -16.97
N ALA A 154 14.52 -33.87 -15.84
CA ALA A 154 13.51 -33.01 -15.23
C ALA A 154 13.10 -31.84 -16.16
N ASP A 155 11.80 -31.65 -16.31
CA ASP A 155 11.13 -30.61 -17.10
C ASP A 155 10.21 -29.72 -16.25
N LEU A 156 10.04 -30.05 -14.96
CA LEU A 156 9.22 -29.31 -14.00
C LEU A 156 9.99 -29.09 -12.68
N TYR A 157 10.04 -27.84 -12.24
CA TYR A 157 10.79 -27.38 -11.08
C TYR A 157 9.86 -26.69 -10.08
N ARG A 158 9.92 -27.11 -8.81
CA ARG A 158 9.02 -26.62 -7.75
C ARG A 158 9.80 -26.18 -6.54
N TRP A 159 9.54 -24.96 -6.11
CA TRP A 159 9.98 -24.43 -4.82
C TRP A 159 8.86 -24.63 -3.81
N LEU A 160 9.23 -24.99 -2.59
CA LEU A 160 8.31 -25.45 -1.54
C LEU A 160 8.74 -24.86 -0.20
N ASN A 161 7.78 -24.59 0.69
CA ASN A 161 8.04 -24.11 2.05
C ASN A 161 9.01 -22.91 2.05
N ALA A 162 10.09 -22.96 2.83
CA ALA A 162 11.11 -21.90 2.90
C ALA A 162 11.89 -21.71 1.59
N GLY A 163 11.74 -22.60 0.60
CA GLY A 163 12.28 -22.44 -0.74
C GLY A 163 11.45 -21.51 -1.63
N GLY A 164 10.18 -21.27 -1.30
CA GLY A 164 9.28 -20.39 -2.05
C GLY A 164 8.00 -21.07 -2.55
N THR A 165 7.33 -20.43 -3.50
CA THR A 165 6.05 -20.86 -4.09
C THR A 165 6.12 -21.10 -5.60
N LYS A 166 7.30 -20.90 -6.20
CA LYS A 166 7.49 -21.00 -7.65
C LYS A 166 7.23 -22.40 -8.20
N ILE A 167 6.61 -22.45 -9.38
CA ILE A 167 6.48 -23.64 -10.22
C ILE A 167 6.87 -23.25 -11.64
N GLY A 168 8.03 -23.71 -12.09
CA GLY A 168 8.60 -23.39 -13.41
C GLY A 168 8.68 -24.64 -14.30
N THR A 169 8.45 -24.46 -15.60
CA THR A 169 8.59 -25.50 -16.63
C THR A 169 9.75 -25.19 -17.55
N ASP A 170 10.45 -26.23 -17.98
CA ASP A 170 11.56 -26.22 -18.92
C ASP A 170 11.22 -27.22 -20.03
N GLU A 171 10.54 -26.71 -21.07
CA GLU A 171 9.97 -27.55 -22.13
C GLU A 171 11.06 -28.06 -23.08
N ASN A 172 12.19 -27.35 -23.14
CA ASN A 172 13.31 -27.68 -24.00
C ASN A 172 14.43 -28.47 -23.29
N GLU A 173 14.32 -28.64 -21.97
CA GLU A 173 15.21 -29.37 -21.07
C GLU A 173 16.67 -28.84 -21.07
N ASP A 174 16.84 -27.53 -21.25
CA ASP A 174 18.12 -26.82 -21.20
C ASP A 174 18.50 -26.32 -19.80
N THR A 175 17.70 -26.67 -18.79
CA THR A 175 17.79 -26.27 -17.37
C THR A 175 17.39 -24.82 -17.09
N LYS A 176 16.89 -24.08 -18.08
CA LYS A 176 16.31 -22.75 -17.88
C LYS A 176 14.79 -22.86 -17.87
N ILE A 177 14.18 -22.00 -17.06
CA ILE A 177 12.72 -21.94 -17.01
C ILE A 177 12.21 -21.25 -18.29
N ASP A 178 11.37 -21.92 -19.05
CA ASP A 178 10.68 -21.37 -20.22
C ASP A 178 9.38 -20.66 -19.81
N SER A 179 8.70 -21.17 -18.77
CA SER A 179 7.43 -20.59 -18.30
C SER A 179 7.19 -20.82 -16.80
N TRP A 180 6.43 -19.94 -16.18
CA TRP A 180 5.99 -20.07 -14.78
C TRP A 180 4.51 -20.41 -14.71
N GLN A 181 4.18 -21.51 -14.03
CA GLN A 181 2.81 -21.86 -13.64
C GLN A 181 2.39 -21.14 -12.36
N ALA A 182 3.35 -20.87 -11.47
CA ALA A 182 3.14 -20.07 -10.27
C ALA A 182 4.43 -19.32 -9.94
N ILE A 183 4.29 -18.05 -9.55
CA ILE A 183 5.38 -17.20 -9.03
C ILE A 183 4.74 -15.98 -8.35
N SER A 184 5.14 -15.69 -7.11
CA SER A 184 4.64 -14.54 -6.35
C SER A 184 5.28 -13.22 -6.83
N PRO A 185 4.69 -12.03 -6.54
CA PRO A 185 5.29 -10.75 -6.94
C PRO A 185 6.70 -10.54 -6.38
N GLU A 186 6.92 -10.98 -5.13
CA GLU A 186 8.23 -10.91 -4.48
C GLU A 186 9.26 -11.77 -5.20
N GLU A 187 8.89 -13.00 -5.56
CA GLU A 187 9.75 -13.89 -6.32
C GLU A 187 10.01 -13.41 -7.75
N VAL A 188 9.03 -12.79 -8.41
CA VAL A 188 9.26 -12.12 -9.70
C VAL A 188 10.30 -11.00 -9.54
N SER A 189 10.22 -10.23 -8.45
CA SER A 189 11.17 -9.14 -8.18
C SER A 189 12.62 -9.63 -8.01
N GLN A 190 12.79 -10.81 -7.39
CA GLN A 190 14.10 -11.47 -7.27
C GLN A 190 14.62 -11.93 -8.63
N GLU A 191 13.77 -12.53 -9.47
CA GLU A 191 14.16 -12.95 -10.82
C GLU A 191 14.48 -11.75 -11.73
N ILE A 192 13.75 -10.64 -11.61
CA ILE A 192 14.03 -9.37 -12.29
C ILE A 192 15.44 -8.89 -11.93
N LEU A 193 15.74 -8.75 -10.63
CA LEU A 193 17.04 -8.25 -10.21
C LEU A 193 18.15 -9.18 -10.67
N LYS A 194 17.97 -10.50 -10.55
CA LYS A 194 18.97 -11.47 -11.01
C LYS A 194 19.20 -11.37 -12.51
N ALA A 195 18.14 -11.24 -13.32
CA ALA A 195 18.24 -11.05 -14.76
C ALA A 195 19.03 -9.78 -15.12
N VAL A 196 18.76 -8.65 -14.45
CA VAL A 196 19.51 -7.41 -14.65
C VAL A 196 20.98 -7.57 -14.26
N ALA A 197 21.23 -8.15 -13.09
CA ALA A 197 22.56 -8.27 -12.52
C ALA A 197 23.46 -9.26 -13.29
N THR A 198 22.88 -10.34 -13.85
CA THR A 198 23.58 -11.27 -14.74
C THR A 198 23.52 -10.90 -16.21
N LYS A 199 22.84 -9.79 -16.55
CA LYS A 199 22.64 -9.30 -17.93
C LYS A 199 21.97 -10.34 -18.83
N ASP A 200 21.11 -11.17 -18.24
CA ASP A 200 20.49 -12.32 -18.89
C ASP A 200 19.00 -12.07 -19.18
N PHE A 201 18.72 -11.60 -20.39
CA PHE A 201 17.33 -11.43 -20.84
C PHE A 201 16.57 -12.77 -20.92
N SER A 202 17.25 -13.91 -21.09
CA SER A 202 16.59 -15.21 -21.12
C SER A 202 15.96 -15.58 -19.78
N ARG A 203 16.43 -15.01 -18.67
CA ARG A 203 15.81 -15.14 -17.34
C ARG A 203 14.61 -14.19 -17.14
N LEU A 204 14.62 -13.00 -17.77
CA LEU A 204 13.48 -12.08 -17.70
C LEU A 204 12.31 -12.53 -18.60
N LYS A 205 12.62 -13.09 -19.78
CA LYS A 205 11.63 -13.43 -20.81
C LYS A 205 10.46 -14.31 -20.31
N PRO A 206 10.67 -15.37 -19.49
CA PRO A 206 9.58 -16.21 -18.94
C PRO A 206 8.63 -15.46 -18.00
N LEU A 207 9.06 -14.31 -17.47
CA LEU A 207 8.24 -13.46 -16.61
C LEU A 207 7.34 -12.53 -17.43
N LEU A 208 7.62 -12.30 -18.71
CA LEU A 208 6.82 -11.42 -19.57
C LEU A 208 5.50 -12.10 -19.98
N LEU A 209 4.46 -11.30 -20.17
CA LEU A 209 3.20 -11.75 -20.75
C LEU A 209 3.42 -12.26 -22.18
N THR A 210 2.75 -13.36 -22.52
CA THR A 210 2.69 -13.93 -23.87
C THR A 210 1.32 -13.68 -24.51
N GLU A 211 1.18 -13.93 -25.82
CA GLU A 211 -0.15 -13.87 -26.47
C GLU A 211 -1.16 -14.86 -25.85
N ALA A 212 -0.71 -16.01 -25.35
CA ALA A 212 -1.56 -16.95 -24.64
C ALA A 212 -2.06 -16.38 -23.30
N ASP A 213 -1.20 -15.64 -22.60
CA ASP A 213 -1.56 -14.96 -21.36
C ASP A 213 -2.56 -13.83 -21.62
N LEU A 214 -2.33 -13.01 -22.65
CA LEU A 214 -3.25 -11.94 -23.05
C LEU A 214 -4.63 -12.47 -23.43
N LYS A 215 -4.68 -13.63 -24.10
CA LYS A 215 -5.94 -14.32 -24.41
C LYS A 215 -6.63 -14.85 -23.15
N THR A 216 -5.85 -15.28 -22.15
CA THR A 216 -6.37 -15.73 -20.85
C THR A 216 -6.95 -14.57 -20.04
N LEU A 217 -6.27 -13.43 -20.04
CA LEU A 217 -6.74 -12.19 -19.40
C LEU A 217 -7.97 -11.59 -20.11
N ASP A 218 -8.24 -12.01 -21.34
CA ASP A 218 -9.33 -11.50 -22.17
C ASP A 218 -9.31 -9.97 -22.32
N LEU A 219 -8.11 -9.41 -22.38
CA LEU A 219 -7.90 -7.99 -22.67
C LEU A 219 -8.30 -7.73 -24.14
N GLN A 220 -9.12 -6.71 -24.37
CA GLN A 220 -9.62 -6.33 -25.69
C GLN A 220 -9.21 -4.90 -26.09
N GLY A 221 -9.36 -4.58 -27.37
CA GLY A 221 -9.23 -3.23 -27.90
C GLY A 221 -7.88 -2.55 -27.63
N GLU A 222 -7.93 -1.30 -27.17
CA GLU A 222 -6.75 -0.47 -26.97
C GLU A 222 -5.86 -0.94 -25.82
N SER A 223 -6.44 -1.45 -24.73
CA SER A 223 -5.68 -1.95 -23.58
C SER A 223 -4.80 -3.15 -23.97
N ALA A 224 -5.37 -4.10 -24.73
CA ALA A 224 -4.60 -5.23 -25.23
C ALA A 224 -3.49 -4.81 -26.19
N ARG A 225 -3.73 -3.79 -27.04
CA ARG A 225 -2.71 -3.24 -27.94
C ARG A 225 -1.56 -2.61 -27.15
N LYS A 226 -1.84 -1.80 -26.14
CA LYS A 226 -0.83 -1.15 -25.30
C LYS A 226 0.06 -2.15 -24.59
N VAL A 227 -0.53 -3.17 -23.96
CA VAL A 227 0.23 -4.22 -23.28
C VAL A 227 1.13 -4.98 -24.26
N ARG A 228 0.63 -5.33 -25.46
CA ARG A 228 1.47 -5.95 -26.50
C ARG A 228 2.65 -5.07 -26.91
N GLU A 229 2.40 -3.78 -27.15
CA GLU A 229 3.46 -2.84 -27.52
C GLU A 229 4.53 -2.74 -26.43
N GLN A 230 4.15 -2.74 -25.15
CA GLN A 230 5.09 -2.73 -24.02
C GLN A 230 5.90 -4.02 -23.91
N VAL A 231 5.25 -5.18 -24.04
CA VAL A 231 5.92 -6.50 -24.03
C VAL A 231 6.93 -6.59 -25.18
N ILE A 232 6.54 -6.18 -26.40
CA ILE A 232 7.43 -6.19 -27.57
C ILE A 232 8.64 -5.26 -27.34
N ALA A 233 8.43 -4.10 -26.73
CA ALA A 233 9.49 -3.14 -26.42
C ALA A 233 10.41 -3.58 -25.26
N SER A 234 10.04 -4.61 -24.50
CA SER A 234 10.73 -5.01 -23.27
C SER A 234 12.18 -5.41 -23.50
N THR A 235 12.52 -6.05 -24.62
CA THR A 235 13.92 -6.39 -24.95
C THR A 235 14.79 -5.14 -25.08
N ALA A 236 14.33 -4.13 -25.83
CA ALA A 236 15.07 -2.90 -26.03
C ALA A 236 15.18 -2.08 -24.73
N LYS A 237 14.07 -2.01 -23.97
CA LYS A 237 14.05 -1.34 -22.67
C LYS A 237 14.98 -2.01 -21.66
N PHE A 238 15.01 -3.33 -21.62
CA PHE A 238 15.94 -4.07 -20.77
C PHE A 238 17.40 -3.73 -21.09
N GLN A 239 17.79 -3.70 -22.37
CA GLN A 239 19.13 -3.27 -22.78
C GLN A 239 19.45 -1.82 -22.37
N ALA A 240 18.47 -0.92 -22.48
CA ALA A 240 18.62 0.46 -21.99
C ALA A 240 18.80 0.51 -20.47
N THR A 241 18.09 -0.33 -19.71
CA THR A 241 18.26 -0.47 -18.26
C THR A 241 19.65 -0.99 -17.89
N LEU A 242 20.16 -2.01 -18.59
CA LEU A 242 21.53 -2.51 -18.38
C LEU A 242 22.59 -1.42 -18.61
N THR A 243 22.38 -0.56 -19.62
CA THR A 243 23.29 0.55 -19.93
C THR A 243 23.34 1.59 -18.80
N LYS A 244 22.21 1.80 -18.10
CA LYS A 244 22.09 2.71 -16.96
C LYS A 244 22.59 2.11 -15.64
N LEU A 245 22.69 0.79 -15.56
CA LEU A 245 23.11 0.06 -14.37
C LEU A 245 24.35 -0.81 -14.65
N PRO A 246 25.47 -0.22 -15.11
CA PRO A 246 26.62 -1.00 -15.59
C PRO A 246 27.36 -1.77 -14.49
N THR A 247 27.16 -1.38 -13.22
CA THR A 247 27.87 -1.91 -12.05
C THR A 247 27.18 -3.11 -11.39
N LEU A 248 25.98 -3.49 -11.84
CA LEU A 248 25.31 -4.67 -11.28
C LEU A 248 25.96 -5.95 -11.83
N ASP A 249 26.22 -6.88 -10.91
CA ASP A 249 26.84 -8.17 -11.16
C ASP A 249 26.19 -9.28 -10.31
N ASP A 250 26.71 -10.51 -10.43
CA ASP A 250 26.18 -11.69 -9.74
C ASP A 250 26.22 -11.62 -8.21
N LYS A 251 26.95 -10.68 -7.62
CA LYS A 251 27.03 -10.40 -6.17
C LYS A 251 25.99 -9.40 -5.69
N THR A 252 25.25 -8.78 -6.61
CA THR A 252 24.12 -7.90 -6.28
C THR A 252 23.11 -8.66 -5.44
N THR A 253 22.77 -8.11 -4.27
CA THR A 253 21.90 -8.74 -3.31
C THR A 253 20.52 -8.09 -3.35
N TRP A 254 19.48 -8.90 -3.51
CA TRP A 254 18.10 -8.47 -3.35
C TRP A 254 17.82 -8.24 -1.85
N LEU A 255 17.25 -7.10 -1.47
CA LEU A 255 16.94 -6.79 -0.06
C LEU A 255 15.43 -6.85 0.21
N HIS A 256 14.64 -6.10 -0.55
CA HIS A 256 13.20 -6.01 -0.37
C HIS A 256 12.52 -5.53 -1.67
N VAL A 257 11.21 -5.75 -1.78
CA VAL A 257 10.38 -5.09 -2.80
C VAL A 257 9.20 -4.40 -2.15
N GLU A 258 9.07 -3.11 -2.41
CA GLU A 258 7.91 -2.32 -2.04
C GLU A 258 6.88 -2.37 -3.17
N MET A 259 5.70 -2.88 -2.85
CA MET A 259 4.57 -2.97 -3.77
C MET A 259 3.36 -2.26 -3.15
N GLY A 260 2.56 -1.59 -3.98
CA GLY A 260 1.24 -1.10 -3.55
C GLY A 260 0.25 -2.24 -3.29
N ILE A 261 -1.03 -1.93 -3.07
CA ILE A 261 -2.09 -2.95 -3.01
C ILE A 261 -2.39 -3.44 -4.44
N PRO A 262 -2.55 -4.77 -4.68
CA PRO A 262 -2.95 -5.25 -6.00
C PRO A 262 -4.32 -4.68 -6.35
N GLN A 263 -4.43 -4.16 -7.57
CA GLN A 263 -5.65 -3.57 -8.10
C GLN A 263 -6.48 -4.63 -8.80
N CYS A 264 -7.78 -4.66 -8.50
CA CYS A 264 -8.76 -5.42 -9.26
C CYS A 264 -9.38 -4.49 -10.30
N LEU A 265 -9.28 -4.86 -11.57
CA LEU A 265 -9.97 -4.23 -12.69
C LEU A 265 -11.25 -5.04 -12.96
N PRO A 266 -12.43 -4.48 -12.67
CA PRO A 266 -13.69 -5.19 -12.85
C PRO A 266 -13.94 -5.58 -14.31
N ALA A 267 -14.46 -6.78 -14.51
CA ALA A 267 -14.76 -7.36 -15.82
C ALA A 267 -15.61 -6.44 -16.72
N ASP A 268 -16.56 -5.70 -16.14
CA ASP A 268 -17.45 -4.78 -16.84
C ASP A 268 -16.76 -3.51 -17.34
N GLN A 269 -15.63 -3.11 -16.73
CA GLN A 269 -14.82 -1.98 -17.16
C GLN A 269 -13.80 -2.35 -18.24
N THR A 270 -13.28 -3.57 -18.18
CA THR A 270 -12.26 -4.09 -19.12
C THR A 270 -12.86 -4.79 -20.33
N GLY A 271 -14.12 -5.23 -20.23
CA GLY A 271 -14.78 -6.06 -21.25
C GLY A 271 -14.28 -7.52 -21.26
N SER A 272 -13.57 -7.95 -20.21
CA SER A 272 -13.08 -9.32 -20.05
C SER A 272 -14.15 -10.24 -19.45
N LYS A 273 -13.99 -11.56 -19.62
CA LYS A 273 -14.87 -12.58 -19.00
C LYS A 273 -14.83 -12.63 -17.47
N GLY A 274 -13.79 -12.08 -16.86
CA GLY A 274 -13.59 -12.06 -15.41
C GLY A 274 -12.69 -10.92 -14.99
N ASP A 275 -12.63 -10.68 -13.68
CA ASP A 275 -11.83 -9.61 -13.11
C ASP A 275 -10.33 -9.82 -13.37
N ILE A 276 -9.62 -8.73 -13.61
CA ILE A 276 -8.17 -8.74 -13.87
C ILE A 276 -7.45 -8.14 -12.68
N PHE A 277 -6.50 -8.89 -12.11
CA PHE A 277 -5.68 -8.41 -11.00
C PHE A 277 -4.31 -7.94 -11.50
N ARG A 278 -3.89 -6.75 -11.07
CA ARG A 278 -2.61 -6.16 -11.47
C ARG A 278 -1.86 -5.43 -10.35
N PHE A 279 -0.56 -5.27 -10.52
CA PHE A 279 0.24 -4.25 -9.82
C PHE A 279 0.73 -3.23 -10.84
N ALA A 280 0.61 -1.93 -10.54
CA ALA A 280 1.02 -0.86 -11.45
C ALA A 280 2.55 -0.86 -11.69
N LYS A 281 3.35 -0.74 -10.62
CA LYS A 281 4.81 -0.96 -10.58
C LYS A 281 5.23 -1.19 -9.13
N GLY A 282 6.33 -1.91 -8.95
CA GLY A 282 7.02 -2.09 -7.68
C GLY A 282 8.38 -1.42 -7.65
N THR A 283 8.91 -1.21 -6.44
CA THR A 283 10.26 -0.71 -6.20
C THR A 283 11.10 -1.80 -5.52
N ILE A 284 12.11 -2.31 -6.21
CA ILE A 284 13.07 -3.28 -5.68
C ILE A 284 14.22 -2.51 -5.03
N LEU A 285 14.44 -2.75 -3.73
CA LEU A 285 15.65 -2.35 -3.03
C LEU A 285 16.72 -3.44 -3.21
N TYR A 286 17.90 -3.04 -3.70
CA TYR A 286 19.03 -3.94 -3.82
C TYR A 286 20.30 -3.32 -3.23
N GLU A 287 21.26 -4.17 -2.86
CA GLU A 287 22.62 -3.78 -2.51
C GLU A 287 23.60 -4.22 -3.61
N ALA A 288 24.42 -3.28 -4.06
CA ALA A 288 25.53 -3.54 -4.98
C ALA A 288 26.78 -2.80 -4.49
N ALA A 289 27.91 -3.51 -4.42
CA ALA A 289 29.19 -2.96 -3.96
C ALA A 289 29.12 -2.18 -2.63
N GLY A 290 28.32 -2.68 -1.67
CA GLY A 290 28.13 -2.07 -0.35
C GLY A 290 27.28 -0.78 -0.35
N LYS A 291 26.52 -0.52 -1.42
CA LYS A 291 25.57 0.60 -1.51
C LYS A 291 24.18 0.09 -1.87
N THR A 292 23.17 0.68 -1.26
CA THR A 292 21.76 0.43 -1.58
C THR A 292 21.27 1.35 -2.69
N ASP A 293 20.50 0.81 -3.62
CA ASP A 293 19.88 1.56 -4.71
C ASP A 293 18.58 0.85 -5.16
N TRP A 294 17.86 1.46 -6.11
CA TRP A 294 16.48 1.09 -6.46
C TRP A 294 16.32 0.68 -7.92
N LEU A 295 15.50 -0.34 -8.15
CA LEU A 295 15.09 -0.81 -9.47
C LEU A 295 13.57 -0.92 -9.51
N GLN A 296 12.89 -0.25 -10.44
CA GLN A 296 11.47 -0.47 -10.65
C GLN A 296 11.25 -1.79 -11.39
N THR A 297 10.17 -2.50 -11.05
CA THR A 297 9.66 -3.62 -11.86
C THR A 297 9.08 -3.08 -13.19
N GLY A 298 8.24 -3.86 -13.86
CA GLY A 298 7.21 -3.34 -14.77
C GLY A 298 5.83 -3.48 -14.14
N GLU A 299 4.79 -3.06 -14.88
CA GLU A 299 3.42 -3.45 -14.55
C GLU A 299 3.26 -4.97 -14.60
N MET A 300 2.48 -5.53 -13.69
CA MET A 300 2.32 -6.98 -13.52
C MET A 300 0.86 -7.38 -13.51
N PHE A 301 0.54 -8.53 -14.10
CA PHE A 301 -0.80 -9.11 -14.14
C PHE A 301 -0.77 -10.52 -13.56
N LEU A 302 -1.80 -10.89 -12.81
CA LEU A 302 -1.98 -12.27 -12.35
C LEU A 302 -2.61 -13.11 -13.47
N VAL A 303 -1.91 -14.15 -13.92
CA VAL A 303 -2.37 -15.07 -14.97
C VAL A 303 -2.22 -16.51 -14.47
N ASN A 304 -3.33 -17.23 -14.32
CA ASN A 304 -3.35 -18.65 -13.91
C ASN A 304 -2.51 -18.99 -12.66
N GLY A 305 -2.36 -18.06 -11.72
CA GLY A 305 -1.55 -18.26 -10.50
C GLY A 305 -0.10 -17.76 -10.58
N ALA A 306 0.34 -17.24 -11.73
CA ALA A 306 1.64 -16.61 -11.92
C ALA A 306 1.51 -15.11 -12.15
N TRP A 307 2.31 -14.31 -11.45
CA TRP A 307 2.43 -12.88 -11.76
C TRP A 307 3.37 -12.67 -12.94
N LYS A 308 2.91 -11.95 -13.98
CA LYS A 308 3.65 -11.73 -15.22
C LYS A 308 3.75 -10.26 -15.58
N LEU A 309 4.89 -9.86 -16.11
CA LEU A 309 5.25 -8.49 -16.47
C LEU A 309 4.67 -8.10 -17.83
N ALA A 310 4.11 -6.90 -17.91
CA ALA A 310 3.77 -6.22 -19.14
C ALA A 310 4.90 -5.33 -19.68
N ASP A 311 5.89 -4.99 -18.84
CA ASP A 311 7.01 -4.11 -19.22
C ASP A 311 8.33 -4.53 -18.55
N ALA A 312 9.44 -4.09 -19.11
CA ALA A 312 10.78 -4.34 -18.58
C ALA A 312 11.07 -3.47 -17.32
N PRO A 313 11.98 -3.93 -16.44
CA PRO A 313 12.42 -3.14 -15.29
C PRO A 313 13.18 -1.88 -15.73
N ILE A 314 13.11 -0.82 -14.92
CA ILE A 314 13.83 0.44 -15.15
C ILE A 314 14.51 0.95 -13.87
N PRO A 315 15.64 1.70 -13.96
CA PRO A 315 16.33 2.19 -12.76
C PRO A 315 15.49 3.19 -11.95
N GLY A 316 15.70 3.23 -10.64
CA GLY A 316 15.10 4.18 -9.71
C GLY A 316 13.92 3.62 -8.90
N ALA A 317 13.30 4.48 -8.10
CA ALA A 317 12.11 4.18 -7.31
C ALA A 317 10.85 4.72 -8.00
N VAL A 318 9.70 4.09 -7.77
CA VAL A 318 8.39 4.57 -8.23
C VAL A 318 8.04 5.86 -7.46
N SER A 319 7.62 6.92 -8.14
CA SER A 319 7.11 8.12 -7.47
C SER A 319 5.70 7.88 -6.89
N GLU A 320 5.33 8.58 -5.81
CA GLU A 320 4.01 8.43 -5.17
C GLU A 320 2.83 8.62 -6.15
N GLU A 321 3.02 9.41 -7.22
CA GLU A 321 2.02 9.62 -8.27
C GLU A 321 1.86 8.41 -9.23
N GLU A 322 2.91 7.62 -9.45
CA GLU A 322 2.90 6.48 -10.38
C GLU A 322 2.26 5.21 -9.78
N GLY A 323 2.23 5.07 -8.45
CA GLY A 323 1.62 3.93 -7.74
C GLY A 323 0.09 3.92 -7.75
N SER A 324 -0.54 5.06 -8.04
CA SER A 324 -2.00 5.26 -8.07
C SER A 324 -2.49 5.55 -9.50
N VAL A 325 -2.44 4.57 -10.39
CA VAL A 325 -3.14 4.69 -11.68
C VAL A 325 -4.66 4.59 -11.44
N ARG A 326 -5.34 5.75 -11.44
CA ARG A 326 -6.80 5.82 -11.57
C ARG A 326 -7.18 5.47 -13.02
N PRO A 327 -8.17 4.59 -13.27
CA PRO A 327 -8.65 4.33 -14.62
C PRO A 327 -9.34 5.59 -15.18
N GLY A 328 -8.91 6.07 -16.35
CA GLY A 328 -9.59 7.15 -17.08
C GLY A 328 -8.74 8.35 -17.54
N THR A 329 -7.43 8.39 -17.25
CA THR A 329 -6.58 9.42 -17.88
C THR A 329 -6.09 8.90 -19.24
N ASN A 330 -6.63 9.47 -20.32
CA ASN A 330 -5.94 9.46 -21.60
C ASN A 330 -4.53 10.01 -21.37
N LYS A 331 -3.51 9.14 -21.40
CA LYS A 331 -2.12 9.61 -21.36
C LYS A 331 -1.88 10.42 -22.62
N ILE A 332 -1.73 11.73 -22.45
CA ILE A 332 -1.19 12.61 -23.49
C ILE A 332 0.20 12.08 -23.83
N ASP A 333 0.39 11.65 -25.08
CA ASP A 333 1.68 11.20 -25.58
C ASP A 333 2.58 12.41 -25.84
N LEU A 334 3.28 12.86 -24.79
CA LEU A 334 4.17 14.03 -24.84
C LEU A 334 5.34 13.84 -25.83
N GLU A 335 5.69 12.60 -26.20
CA GLU A 335 6.74 12.36 -27.21
C GLU A 335 6.29 12.75 -28.62
N LYS A 336 4.98 12.76 -28.87
CA LYS A 336 4.39 13.17 -30.15
C LYS A 336 4.05 14.66 -30.24
N ASP A 337 4.20 15.42 -29.14
CA ASP A 337 3.98 16.86 -29.10
C ASP A 337 5.15 17.56 -28.40
N PRO A 338 6.24 17.87 -29.14
CA PRO A 338 7.43 18.51 -28.60
C PRO A 338 7.15 19.90 -27.97
N GLU A 339 6.15 20.62 -28.48
CA GLU A 339 5.76 21.93 -27.93
C GLU A 339 5.09 21.75 -26.56
N LEU A 340 4.14 20.82 -26.46
CA LEU A 340 3.47 20.51 -25.20
C LEU A 340 4.45 19.92 -24.19
N LYS A 341 5.35 19.02 -24.62
CA LYS A 341 6.43 18.49 -23.78
C LYS A 341 7.28 19.61 -23.20
N LYS A 342 7.70 20.57 -24.03
CA LYS A 342 8.47 21.73 -23.56
C LYS A 342 7.71 22.52 -22.50
N LEU A 343 6.41 22.75 -22.68
CA LEU A 343 5.59 23.44 -21.67
C LEU A 343 5.50 22.63 -20.37
N VAL A 344 5.35 21.31 -20.42
CA VAL A 344 5.34 20.47 -19.22
C VAL A 344 6.70 20.48 -18.50
N ASP A 345 7.80 20.39 -19.24
CA ASP A 345 9.15 20.48 -18.66
C ASP A 345 9.40 21.85 -18.00
N GLU A 346 8.92 22.94 -18.62
CA GLU A 346 8.98 24.29 -18.05
C GLU A 346 8.11 24.43 -16.78
N LEU A 347 6.95 23.74 -16.72
CA LEU A 347 6.13 23.68 -15.49
C LEU A 347 6.90 23.00 -14.36
N ALA A 348 7.53 21.86 -14.63
CA ALA A 348 8.33 21.14 -13.64
C ALA A 348 9.51 21.99 -13.14
N ALA A 349 10.14 22.77 -14.03
CA ALA A 349 11.20 23.71 -13.64
C ALA A 349 10.67 24.86 -12.76
N ILE A 350 9.43 25.33 -12.98
CA ILE A 350 8.78 26.29 -12.08
C ILE A 350 8.60 25.66 -10.72
N ASP A 351 8.02 24.45 -10.65
CA ASP A 351 7.72 23.74 -9.40
C ASP A 351 9.00 23.46 -8.59
N ALA A 352 10.12 23.14 -9.25
CA ALA A 352 11.42 22.93 -8.60
C ALA A 352 12.03 24.22 -8.00
N ALA A 353 11.59 25.40 -8.44
CA ALA A 353 12.12 26.69 -8.01
C ALA A 353 11.38 27.29 -6.78
N VAL A 354 10.56 26.51 -6.07
CA VAL A 354 9.94 26.96 -4.81
C VAL A 354 11.01 27.21 -3.76
N GLU A 355 11.19 28.46 -3.35
CA GLU A 355 11.97 28.81 -2.16
C GLU A 355 11.14 28.51 -0.91
N SER A 356 11.48 27.44 -0.18
CA SER A 356 10.80 27.00 1.04
C SER A 356 11.24 27.81 2.27
N ASN A 357 10.94 29.10 2.29
CA ASN A 357 11.06 29.92 3.49
C ASN A 357 9.72 30.58 3.82
N SER A 358 8.85 29.89 4.57
CA SER A 358 7.74 30.57 5.23
C SER A 358 7.46 29.99 6.61
N THR A 359 7.76 30.78 7.63
CA THR A 359 7.04 30.80 8.90
C THR A 359 5.63 31.33 8.62
N GLY A 360 4.58 30.65 9.12
CA GLY A 360 3.19 30.79 8.66
C GLY A 360 2.65 32.22 8.48
N GLY A 361 1.86 32.42 7.42
CA GLY A 361 1.23 33.68 7.01
C GLY A 361 1.17 33.81 5.47
N ALA A 362 0.46 34.83 4.97
CA ALA A 362 0.45 35.14 3.54
C ALA A 362 1.86 35.44 3.03
N SER A 363 2.33 34.69 2.02
CA SER A 363 3.65 34.87 1.43
C SER A 363 3.56 35.43 0.02
N ALA A 364 3.99 36.69 -0.15
CA ALA A 364 4.05 37.32 -1.47
C ALA A 364 4.92 36.54 -2.47
N THR A 365 5.94 35.81 -1.98
CA THR A 365 6.78 34.93 -2.81
C THR A 365 6.00 33.70 -3.27
N LEU A 366 5.26 33.03 -2.38
CA LEU A 366 4.41 31.89 -2.74
C LEU A 366 3.27 32.30 -3.68
N ALA A 367 2.66 33.47 -3.45
CA ALA A 367 1.62 34.00 -4.32
C ALA A 367 2.15 34.21 -5.75
N LYS A 368 3.33 34.82 -5.90
CA LYS A 368 3.99 35.01 -7.20
C LYS A 368 4.37 33.69 -7.85
N HIS A 369 4.88 32.73 -7.09
CA HIS A 369 5.22 31.40 -7.60
C HIS A 369 3.99 30.70 -8.19
N HIS A 370 2.89 30.63 -7.42
CA HIS A 370 1.66 29.98 -7.89
C HIS A 370 0.96 30.74 -9.02
N LEU A 371 1.06 32.07 -9.08
CA LEU A 371 0.61 32.84 -10.26
C LEU A 371 1.43 32.51 -11.51
N ARG A 372 2.75 32.40 -11.39
CA ARG A 372 3.62 31.98 -12.50
C ARG A 372 3.26 30.57 -12.97
N ARG A 373 2.98 29.65 -12.05
CA ARG A 373 2.50 28.30 -12.33
C ARG A 373 1.16 28.34 -13.08
N ALA A 374 0.21 29.15 -12.62
CA ALA A 374 -1.09 29.34 -13.27
C ALA A 374 -0.97 29.91 -14.70
N ASP A 375 -0.14 30.93 -14.91
CA ASP A 375 0.13 31.50 -16.24
C ASP A 375 0.67 30.44 -17.21
N HIS A 376 1.45 29.50 -16.70
CA HIS A 376 2.04 28.44 -17.51
C HIS A 376 1.06 27.30 -17.80
N LEU A 377 0.23 26.93 -16.82
CA LEU A 377 -0.86 25.98 -16.98
C LEU A 377 -1.91 26.46 -18.00
N GLU A 378 -2.18 27.76 -18.08
CA GLU A 378 -3.06 28.32 -19.12
C GLU A 378 -2.49 28.16 -20.54
N LYS A 379 -1.16 28.25 -20.70
CA LYS A 379 -0.51 27.95 -21.99
C LYS A 379 -0.65 26.48 -22.37
N ILE A 380 -0.51 25.59 -21.38
CA ILE A 380 -0.72 24.15 -21.56
C ILE A 380 -2.17 23.90 -21.99
N LEU A 381 -3.16 24.47 -21.29
CA LEU A 381 -4.58 24.33 -21.61
C LEU A 381 -4.94 24.82 -23.02
N ALA A 382 -4.25 25.85 -23.52
CA ALA A 382 -4.44 26.34 -24.88
C ALA A 382 -3.99 25.34 -25.96
N LYS A 383 -3.09 24.41 -25.63
CA LYS A 383 -2.55 23.39 -26.53
C LYS A 383 -3.20 22.02 -26.36
N VAL A 384 -3.66 21.72 -25.14
CA VAL A 384 -4.30 20.44 -24.80
C VAL A 384 -5.73 20.39 -25.34
N LYS A 385 -6.10 19.25 -25.93
CA LYS A 385 -7.44 18.98 -26.45
C LYS A 385 -8.48 18.97 -25.32
N PRO A 386 -9.73 19.42 -25.56
CA PRO A 386 -10.76 19.52 -24.52
C PRO A 386 -10.92 18.28 -23.63
N GLU A 387 -10.88 17.08 -24.23
CA GLU A 387 -11.01 15.78 -23.56
C GLU A 387 -9.87 15.48 -22.55
N ASP A 388 -8.71 16.11 -22.71
CA ASP A 388 -7.53 15.88 -21.88
C ASP A 388 -7.27 17.05 -20.90
N ARG A 389 -8.17 18.04 -20.83
CA ARG A 389 -7.97 19.27 -20.03
C ARG A 389 -8.21 19.11 -18.53
N ASP A 390 -9.00 18.14 -18.09
CA ASP A 390 -9.39 17.96 -16.67
C ASP A 390 -8.19 18.04 -15.70
N PRO A 391 -7.12 17.22 -15.83
CA PRO A 391 -5.99 17.27 -14.90
C PRO A 391 -5.28 18.64 -14.88
N TRP A 392 -5.19 19.32 -16.01
CA TRP A 392 -4.58 20.64 -16.12
C TRP A 392 -5.45 21.75 -15.50
N ILE A 393 -6.78 21.64 -15.64
CA ILE A 393 -7.74 22.55 -15.02
C ILE A 393 -7.67 22.42 -13.49
N ARG A 394 -7.56 21.20 -12.95
CA ARG A 394 -7.39 20.98 -11.51
C ARG A 394 -6.12 21.64 -10.98
N GLN A 395 -4.99 21.40 -11.65
CA GLN A 395 -3.73 22.04 -11.29
C GLN A 395 -3.80 23.57 -11.39
N LEU A 396 -4.51 24.11 -12.38
CA LEU A 396 -4.72 25.56 -12.51
C LEU A 396 -5.55 26.09 -11.33
N ALA A 397 -6.65 25.42 -10.98
CA ALA A 397 -7.49 25.79 -9.85
C ALA A 397 -6.73 25.75 -8.52
N ASP A 398 -5.93 24.71 -8.29
CA ASP A 398 -5.08 24.61 -7.09
C ASP A 398 -4.04 25.73 -7.04
N SER A 399 -3.39 26.03 -8.18
CA SER A 399 -2.41 27.13 -8.25
C SER A 399 -3.08 28.48 -7.99
N LEU A 400 -4.23 28.75 -8.61
CA LEU A 400 -4.96 30.01 -8.40
C LEU A 400 -5.50 30.13 -6.96
N SER A 401 -5.95 29.02 -6.36
CA SER A 401 -6.40 28.99 -4.96
C SER A 401 -5.23 29.26 -4.01
N SER A 402 -4.10 28.57 -4.16
CA SER A 402 -2.90 28.80 -3.35
C SER A 402 -2.35 30.22 -3.53
N ALA A 403 -2.36 30.75 -4.75
CA ALA A 403 -1.99 32.14 -5.00
C ALA A 403 -2.91 33.11 -4.25
N ALA A 404 -4.24 32.91 -4.34
CA ALA A 404 -5.21 33.77 -3.67
C ALA A 404 -5.07 33.75 -2.14
N GLN A 405 -4.79 32.58 -1.54
CA GLN A 405 -4.59 32.43 -0.09
C GLN A 405 -3.30 33.12 0.40
N ASN A 406 -2.31 33.29 -0.47
CA ASN A 406 -1.02 33.89 -0.16
C ASN A 406 -0.88 35.34 -0.62
N SER A 407 -1.85 35.86 -1.38
CA SER A 407 -1.86 37.23 -1.87
C SER A 407 -1.96 38.24 -0.72
N ALA A 408 -1.35 39.41 -0.93
CA ALA A 408 -1.49 40.52 0.01
C ALA A 408 -2.95 40.99 0.10
N ALA A 409 -3.36 41.52 1.25
CA ALA A 409 -4.71 42.04 1.43
C ALA A 409 -5.08 43.07 0.34
N GLY A 410 -6.15 42.80 -0.40
CA GLY A 410 -6.62 43.65 -1.51
C GLY A 410 -6.10 43.26 -2.90
N ASP A 411 -5.08 42.40 -3.01
CA ASP A 411 -4.69 41.79 -4.28
C ASP A 411 -5.68 40.67 -4.65
N MET A 412 -6.44 40.90 -5.72
CA MET A 412 -7.50 40.02 -6.19
C MET A 412 -7.19 39.37 -7.54
N VAL A 413 -5.94 39.40 -8.01
CA VAL A 413 -5.60 38.87 -9.34
C VAL A 413 -5.91 37.38 -9.43
N ALA A 414 -5.43 36.60 -8.46
CA ALA A 414 -5.65 35.15 -8.42
C ALA A 414 -7.12 34.79 -8.20
N SER A 415 -7.79 35.46 -7.25
CA SER A 415 -9.20 35.18 -6.92
C SER A 415 -10.15 35.52 -8.06
N LYS A 416 -9.92 36.61 -8.81
CA LYS A 416 -10.69 36.93 -10.01
C LYS A 416 -10.51 35.90 -11.12
N ARG A 417 -9.29 35.39 -11.32
CA ARG A 417 -9.03 34.31 -12.29
C ARG A 417 -9.70 33.01 -11.89
N LEU A 418 -9.64 32.65 -10.61
CA LEU A 418 -10.32 31.46 -10.08
C LEU A 418 -11.84 31.55 -10.23
N ALA A 419 -12.42 32.71 -9.90
CA ALA A 419 -13.85 32.96 -10.08
C ALA A 419 -14.27 32.90 -11.57
N SER A 420 -13.44 33.42 -12.49
CA SER A 420 -13.69 33.29 -13.93
C SER A 420 -13.63 31.83 -14.39
N LEU A 421 -12.68 31.03 -13.88
CA LEU A 421 -12.58 29.61 -14.20
C LEU A 421 -13.80 28.84 -13.68
N GLU A 422 -14.23 29.13 -12.45
CA GLU A 422 -15.45 28.59 -11.86
C GLU A 422 -16.69 28.91 -12.71
N GLU A 423 -16.88 30.18 -13.10
CA GLU A 423 -18.02 30.59 -13.92
C GLU A 423 -18.03 29.89 -15.30
N GLN A 424 -16.86 29.75 -15.92
CA GLN A 424 -16.73 29.03 -17.19
C GLN A 424 -17.11 27.56 -17.06
N LEU A 425 -16.67 26.88 -16.01
CA LEU A 425 -16.98 25.47 -15.76
C LEU A 425 -18.42 25.25 -15.32
N ALA A 426 -18.99 26.16 -14.53
CA ALA A 426 -20.40 26.12 -14.16
C ALA A 426 -21.31 26.25 -15.39
N LYS A 427 -20.94 27.08 -16.37
CA LYS A 427 -21.68 27.22 -17.64
C LYS A 427 -21.42 26.08 -18.62
N GLY A 428 -20.16 25.65 -18.76
CA GLY A 428 -19.76 24.66 -19.76
C GLY A 428 -20.01 23.21 -19.35
N LEU A 429 -19.90 22.90 -18.05
CA LEU A 429 -20.00 21.56 -17.47
C LEU A 429 -20.80 21.58 -16.14
N PRO A 430 -22.07 22.04 -16.15
CA PRO A 430 -22.87 22.19 -14.94
C PRO A 430 -23.02 20.86 -14.19
N GLY A 431 -22.85 20.89 -12.86
CA GLY A 431 -22.97 19.71 -12.00
C GLY A 431 -21.86 18.66 -12.16
N SER A 432 -20.87 18.88 -13.03
CA SER A 432 -19.75 17.95 -13.21
C SER A 432 -18.82 17.93 -11.98
N ASN A 433 -18.09 16.83 -11.80
CA ASN A 433 -17.11 16.70 -10.72
C ASN A 433 -15.97 17.74 -10.85
N LEU A 434 -15.57 18.09 -12.07
CA LEU A 434 -14.55 19.12 -12.31
C LEU A 434 -15.04 20.52 -11.94
N ALA A 435 -16.28 20.87 -12.31
CA ALA A 435 -16.88 22.14 -11.89
C ALA A 435 -17.02 22.21 -10.36
N GLY A 436 -17.41 21.11 -9.72
CA GLY A 436 -17.45 20.99 -8.26
C GLY A 436 -16.06 21.20 -7.62
N TYR A 437 -15.03 20.55 -8.16
CA TYR A 437 -13.65 20.70 -7.67
C TYR A 437 -13.19 22.16 -7.69
N VAL A 438 -13.36 22.85 -8.83
CA VAL A 438 -12.96 24.26 -8.95
C VAL A 438 -13.77 25.18 -8.05
N SER A 439 -15.10 24.96 -7.97
CA SER A 439 -15.96 25.73 -7.06
C SER A 439 -15.51 25.59 -5.61
N PHE A 440 -15.21 24.37 -5.15
CA PHE A 440 -14.75 24.14 -3.79
C PHE A 440 -13.40 24.83 -3.49
N ARG A 441 -12.45 24.83 -4.44
CA ARG A 441 -11.19 25.59 -4.30
C ARG A 441 -11.41 27.11 -4.25
N GLY A 442 -12.39 27.62 -5.01
CA GLY A 442 -12.83 29.02 -4.95
C GLY A 442 -13.40 29.40 -3.58
N LEU A 443 -14.26 28.53 -3.04
CA LEU A 443 -14.82 28.66 -1.71
C LEU A 443 -13.71 28.71 -0.64
N GLN A 444 -12.78 27.76 -0.65
CA GLN A 444 -11.67 27.72 0.32
C GLN A 444 -10.79 28.96 0.24
N ALA A 445 -10.47 29.44 -0.97
CA ALA A 445 -9.69 30.66 -1.17
C ALA A 445 -10.39 31.90 -0.61
N ASP A 446 -11.70 32.05 -0.88
CA ASP A 446 -12.50 33.16 -0.33
C ASP A 446 -12.53 33.14 1.20
N TYR A 447 -12.80 31.98 1.80
CA TYR A 447 -12.83 31.85 3.25
C TYR A 447 -11.49 32.21 3.89
N ALA A 448 -10.38 31.65 3.39
CA ALA A 448 -9.03 31.90 3.87
C ALA A 448 -8.63 33.39 3.77
N ALA A 449 -9.00 34.06 2.67
CA ALA A 449 -8.73 35.48 2.48
C ALA A 449 -9.51 36.35 3.49
N ARG A 450 -10.76 36.00 3.78
CA ARG A 450 -11.63 36.74 4.70
C ARG A 450 -11.23 36.58 6.15
N ILE A 451 -10.89 35.37 6.61
CA ILE A 451 -10.41 35.15 7.99
C ILE A 451 -9.08 35.87 8.27
N SER A 452 -8.26 36.08 7.24
CA SER A 452 -6.98 36.77 7.34
C SER A 452 -7.11 38.29 7.30
N LYS A 453 -8.30 38.82 6.98
CA LYS A 453 -8.54 40.25 6.83
C LYS A 453 -8.81 40.91 8.19
N PRO A 454 -8.01 41.90 8.62
CA PRO A 454 -8.26 42.60 9.87
C PRO A 454 -9.61 43.30 9.91
N GLY A 455 -10.32 43.19 11.03
CA GLY A 455 -11.58 43.90 11.29
C GLY A 455 -12.82 43.28 10.65
N GLU A 456 -12.72 42.16 9.95
CA GLU A 456 -13.90 41.44 9.47
C GLU A 456 -14.55 40.61 10.61
N ASP A 457 -15.88 40.59 10.64
CA ASP A 457 -16.65 39.86 11.66
C ASP A 457 -16.57 38.35 11.40
N PHE A 458 -15.91 37.62 12.30
CA PHE A 458 -15.72 36.17 12.19
C PHE A 458 -17.04 35.40 12.16
N ASN A 459 -18.06 35.80 12.93
CA ASN A 459 -19.35 35.12 12.93
C ASN A 459 -20.05 35.30 11.58
N LYS A 460 -19.93 36.50 10.98
CA LYS A 460 -20.44 36.73 9.62
C LYS A 460 -19.71 35.87 8.59
N ILE A 461 -18.38 35.79 8.66
CA ILE A 461 -17.58 34.93 7.77
C ILE A 461 -18.01 33.47 7.91
N GLN A 462 -18.17 32.98 9.14
CA GLN A 462 -18.56 31.59 9.41
C GLN A 462 -19.99 31.27 8.92
N ASN A 463 -20.94 32.20 9.10
CA ASN A 463 -22.30 32.02 8.59
C ASN A 463 -22.34 32.01 7.04
N ASP A 464 -21.61 32.93 6.40
CA ASP A 464 -21.48 32.96 4.94
C ASP A 464 -20.81 31.68 4.43
N TRP A 465 -19.79 31.18 5.14
CA TRP A 465 -19.11 29.93 4.82
C TRP A 465 -20.07 28.75 4.82
N MET A 466 -20.87 28.59 5.88
CA MET A 466 -21.88 27.53 5.95
C MET A 466 -22.90 27.66 4.82
N ALA A 467 -23.40 28.87 4.54
CA ALA A 467 -24.36 29.08 3.46
C ALA A 467 -23.77 28.66 2.09
N LYS A 468 -22.51 29.03 1.82
CA LYS A 468 -21.80 28.65 0.59
C LYS A 468 -21.54 27.16 0.50
N LEU A 469 -21.12 26.50 1.58
CA LEU A 469 -20.94 25.04 1.61
C LEU A 469 -22.26 24.29 1.38
N ALA A 470 -23.36 24.76 2.00
CA ALA A 470 -24.68 24.16 1.78
C ALA A 470 -25.12 24.30 0.32
N ALA A 471 -24.94 25.49 -0.28
CA ALA A 471 -25.21 25.73 -1.69
C ALA A 471 -24.34 24.85 -2.60
N PHE A 472 -23.06 24.69 -2.27
CA PHE A 472 -22.14 23.81 -3.00
C PHE A 472 -22.60 22.35 -3.00
N VAL A 473 -22.94 21.81 -1.84
CA VAL A 473 -23.43 20.41 -1.73
C VAL A 473 -24.74 20.23 -2.51
N GLN A 474 -25.62 21.23 -2.54
CA GLN A 474 -26.83 21.18 -3.35
C GLN A 474 -26.55 21.21 -4.86
N ALA A 475 -25.60 22.04 -5.30
CA ALA A 475 -25.22 22.17 -6.70
C ALA A 475 -24.40 20.98 -7.21
N TYR A 476 -23.57 20.39 -6.35
CA TYR A 476 -22.63 19.33 -6.68
C TYR A 476 -22.73 18.13 -5.70
N PRO A 477 -23.90 17.48 -5.58
CA PRO A 477 -24.15 16.47 -4.54
C PRO A 477 -23.34 15.17 -4.71
N LYS A 478 -22.64 15.02 -5.84
CA LYS A 478 -21.78 13.86 -6.16
C LYS A 478 -20.32 14.24 -6.38
N ALA A 479 -19.93 15.50 -6.13
CA ALA A 479 -18.54 15.90 -6.26
C ALA A 479 -17.66 15.18 -5.23
N ASP A 480 -16.41 14.93 -5.59
CA ASP A 480 -15.44 14.26 -4.70
C ASP A 480 -15.19 15.05 -3.41
N ASP A 481 -15.31 16.38 -3.45
CA ASP A 481 -15.16 17.29 -2.29
C ASP A 481 -16.48 17.50 -1.51
N ALA A 482 -17.64 17.02 -2.00
CA ALA A 482 -18.92 17.10 -1.29
C ALA A 482 -18.91 16.49 0.12
N PRO A 483 -18.30 15.31 0.39
CA PRO A 483 -18.20 14.77 1.74
C PRO A 483 -17.38 15.67 2.69
N ASP A 484 -16.36 16.37 2.19
CA ASP A 484 -15.59 17.32 3.00
C ASP A 484 -16.40 18.57 3.35
N ALA A 485 -17.15 19.11 2.38
CA ALA A 485 -18.07 20.22 2.61
C ALA A 485 -19.15 19.87 3.65
N LEU A 486 -19.76 18.68 3.53
CA LEU A 486 -20.72 18.17 4.50
C LEU A 486 -20.10 17.96 5.89
N LEU A 487 -18.86 17.47 5.96
CA LEU A 487 -18.18 17.25 7.24
C LEU A 487 -17.97 18.57 7.97
N GLN A 488 -17.52 19.60 7.24
CA GLN A 488 -17.36 20.95 7.79
C GLN A 488 -18.69 21.57 8.23
N LEU A 489 -19.77 21.40 7.46
CA LEU A 489 -21.11 21.82 7.87
C LEU A 489 -21.53 21.17 9.19
N GLY A 490 -21.28 19.86 9.33
CA GLY A 490 -21.53 19.12 10.57
C GLY A 490 -20.72 19.68 11.75
N MET A 491 -19.41 19.88 11.56
CA MET A 491 -18.52 20.41 12.60
C MET A 491 -18.94 21.79 13.09
N VAL A 492 -19.21 22.71 12.15
CA VAL A 492 -19.61 24.08 12.51
C VAL A 492 -20.98 24.07 13.17
N SER A 493 -21.91 23.26 12.69
CA SER A 493 -23.23 23.10 13.33
C SER A 493 -23.11 22.60 14.77
N GLU A 494 -22.24 21.62 15.02
CA GLU A 494 -21.96 21.14 16.39
C GLU A 494 -21.36 22.24 17.26
N PHE A 495 -20.36 22.97 16.74
CA PHE A 495 -19.73 24.08 17.46
C PHE A 495 -20.74 25.18 17.84
N LEU A 496 -21.75 25.42 16.99
CA LEU A 496 -22.84 26.37 17.25
C LEU A 496 -23.98 25.80 18.11
N GLY A 497 -23.85 24.56 18.61
CA GLY A 497 -24.88 23.90 19.43
C GLY A 497 -26.13 23.47 18.67
N LYS A 498 -26.04 23.36 17.34
CA LYS A 498 -27.14 22.95 16.45
C LYS A 498 -27.12 21.45 16.19
N ASP A 499 -27.29 20.66 17.25
CA ASP A 499 -27.09 19.21 17.21
C ASP A 499 -27.94 18.47 16.16
N VAL A 500 -29.20 18.88 15.98
CA VAL A 500 -30.08 18.27 14.97
C VAL A 500 -29.55 18.53 13.55
N GLU A 501 -29.08 19.74 13.29
CA GLU A 501 -28.51 20.12 12.00
C GLU A 501 -27.19 19.37 11.75
N ALA A 502 -26.30 19.31 12.75
CA ALA A 502 -25.05 18.57 12.67
C ALA A 502 -25.26 17.08 12.35
N LYS A 503 -26.17 16.40 13.07
CA LYS A 503 -26.49 15.00 12.81
C LYS A 503 -27.07 14.79 11.42
N ASN A 504 -27.87 15.72 10.91
CA ASN A 504 -28.40 15.64 9.55
C ASN A 504 -27.29 15.71 8.49
N TRP A 505 -26.30 16.59 8.67
CA TRP A 505 -25.14 16.67 7.77
C TRP A 505 -24.31 15.38 7.83
N TYR A 506 -23.97 14.89 9.02
CA TYR A 506 -23.22 13.64 9.16
C TYR A 506 -23.97 12.43 8.59
N THR A 507 -25.29 12.38 8.75
CA THR A 507 -26.12 11.31 8.20
C THR A 507 -26.09 11.30 6.68
N GLN A 508 -26.08 12.48 6.04
CA GLN A 508 -25.93 12.59 4.59
C GLN A 508 -24.58 12.03 4.12
N ILE A 509 -23.50 12.26 4.85
CA ILE A 509 -22.18 11.69 4.54
C ILE A 509 -22.23 10.17 4.64
N ALA A 510 -22.68 9.64 5.77
CA ALA A 510 -22.74 8.20 6.02
C ALA A 510 -23.61 7.47 4.98
N LYS A 511 -24.71 8.10 4.53
CA LYS A 511 -25.64 7.52 3.56
C LYS A 511 -25.12 7.62 2.12
N ASN A 512 -24.62 8.78 1.72
CA ASN A 512 -24.34 9.07 0.31
C ASN A 512 -22.88 8.80 -0.08
N PHE A 513 -21.98 8.66 0.90
CA PHE A 513 -20.54 8.55 0.69
C PHE A 513 -19.90 7.41 1.51
N ALA A 514 -20.63 6.30 1.74
CA ALA A 514 -20.19 5.19 2.59
C ALA A 514 -18.78 4.61 2.29
N GLY A 515 -18.30 4.73 1.05
CA GLY A 515 -16.95 4.31 0.64
C GLY A 515 -15.84 5.36 0.80
N LYS A 516 -16.12 6.53 1.38
CA LYS A 516 -15.16 7.62 1.57
C LYS A 516 -14.74 7.72 3.05
N PRO A 517 -13.49 8.12 3.37
CA PRO A 517 -13.00 8.22 4.75
C PRO A 517 -13.88 9.07 5.68
N GLN A 518 -14.47 10.15 5.16
CA GLN A 518 -15.34 11.06 5.88
C GLN A 518 -16.60 10.35 6.43
N ALA A 519 -17.06 9.27 5.80
CA ALA A 519 -18.23 8.53 6.27
C ALA A 519 -17.98 7.83 7.61
N ALA A 520 -16.76 7.29 7.82
CA ALA A 520 -16.39 6.71 9.11
C ALA A 520 -16.38 7.78 10.21
N LYS A 521 -15.78 8.94 9.95
CA LYS A 521 -15.80 10.09 10.87
C LYS A 521 -17.21 10.59 11.17
N ALA A 522 -18.06 10.68 10.15
CA ALA A 522 -19.44 11.11 10.30
C ALA A 522 -20.25 10.12 11.16
N ALA A 523 -20.11 8.83 10.89
CA ALA A 523 -20.75 7.78 11.69
C ALA A 523 -20.26 7.80 13.15
N GLY A 524 -18.96 7.97 13.36
CA GLY A 524 -18.39 8.14 14.70
C GLY A 524 -18.90 9.41 15.40
N SER A 525 -19.06 10.52 14.66
CA SER A 525 -19.59 11.76 15.22
C SER A 525 -21.04 11.59 15.67
N ILE A 526 -21.88 10.93 14.87
CA ILE A 526 -23.25 10.56 15.26
C ILE A 526 -23.23 9.67 16.51
N ARG A 527 -22.39 8.62 16.52
CA ARG A 527 -22.24 7.73 17.69
C ARG A 527 -21.87 8.52 18.94
N ARG A 528 -20.86 9.39 18.86
CA ARG A 528 -20.44 10.25 19.98
C ARG A 528 -21.60 11.13 20.44
N MET A 529 -22.29 11.80 19.52
CA MET A 529 -23.43 12.65 19.83
C MET A 529 -24.60 11.89 20.49
N GLU A 530 -24.73 10.59 20.26
CA GLU A 530 -25.80 9.76 20.82
C GLU A 530 -25.32 8.85 21.97
N SER A 531 -24.08 9.04 22.43
CA SER A 531 -23.43 8.11 23.36
C SER A 531 -23.90 8.23 24.81
N GLU A 532 -24.45 9.37 25.25
CA GLU A 532 -24.91 9.53 26.64
C GLU A 532 -25.95 8.47 27.03
N GLY A 533 -25.71 7.80 28.15
CA GLY A 533 -26.51 6.67 28.62
C GLY A 533 -26.29 5.35 27.86
N GLN A 534 -25.42 5.32 26.84
CA GLN A 534 -25.05 4.11 26.10
C GLN A 534 -23.72 3.54 26.62
N PRO A 535 -23.49 2.21 26.49
CA PRO A 535 -22.19 1.61 26.79
C PRO A 535 -21.07 2.26 25.99
N PHE A 536 -19.96 2.59 26.66
CA PHE A 536 -18.77 3.10 25.99
C PHE A 536 -17.84 1.94 25.59
N THR A 537 -17.46 1.90 24.33
CA THR A 537 -16.50 0.91 23.81
C THR A 537 -15.19 1.60 23.47
N LEU A 538 -14.07 1.12 24.01
CA LEU A 538 -12.74 1.57 23.63
C LEU A 538 -11.76 0.41 23.76
N THR A 539 -11.15 0.06 22.64
CA THR A 539 -10.05 -0.89 22.56
C THR A 539 -8.89 -0.26 21.81
N GLY A 540 -7.67 -0.54 22.24
CA GLY A 540 -6.49 0.05 21.63
C GLY A 540 -5.20 -0.56 22.15
N THR A 541 -4.10 -0.31 21.46
CA THR A 541 -2.78 -0.80 21.87
C THR A 541 -2.19 0.15 22.90
N SER A 542 -1.56 -0.40 23.95
CA SER A 542 -0.85 0.40 24.95
C SER A 542 0.38 1.08 24.32
N LEU A 543 0.50 2.40 24.48
CA LEU A 543 1.62 3.18 23.96
C LEU A 543 2.96 2.75 24.60
N THR A 544 2.95 2.39 25.89
CA THR A 544 4.17 2.00 26.62
C THR A 544 4.50 0.52 26.50
N ASN A 545 3.55 -0.30 26.06
CA ASN A 545 3.77 -1.73 25.81
C ASN A 545 2.96 -2.17 24.58
N PRO A 546 3.52 -2.04 23.36
CA PRO A 546 2.78 -2.33 22.12
C PRO A 546 2.28 -3.78 21.99
N SER A 547 2.79 -4.72 22.79
CA SER A 547 2.29 -6.10 22.84
C SER A 547 0.99 -6.25 23.67
N GLN A 548 0.63 -5.23 24.44
CA GLN A 548 -0.53 -5.23 25.31
C GLN A 548 -1.70 -4.49 24.63
N THR A 549 -2.81 -5.22 24.46
CA THR A 549 -4.09 -4.61 24.07
C THR A 549 -4.86 -4.21 25.33
N PHE A 550 -5.41 -3.00 25.31
CA PHE A 550 -6.32 -2.47 26.30
C PHE A 550 -7.77 -2.62 25.85
N ASP A 551 -8.65 -2.93 26.79
CA ASP A 551 -10.10 -2.88 26.64
C ASP A 551 -10.67 -2.16 27.86
N ILE A 552 -11.52 -1.15 27.65
CA ILE A 552 -12.11 -0.36 28.74
C ILE A 552 -12.95 -1.18 29.71
N THR A 553 -13.46 -2.34 29.30
CA THR A 553 -14.18 -3.27 30.19
C THR A 553 -13.30 -3.81 31.32
N SER A 554 -11.97 -3.75 31.19
CA SER A 554 -11.03 -4.05 32.28
C SER A 554 -11.11 -3.07 33.46
N MET A 555 -11.72 -1.89 33.24
CA MET A 555 -11.95 -0.86 34.26
C MET A 555 -13.39 -0.89 34.82
N LYS A 556 -14.08 -2.04 34.73
CA LYS A 556 -15.42 -2.22 35.32
C LYS A 556 -15.47 -1.78 36.78
N ASP A 557 -16.65 -1.34 37.22
CA ASP A 557 -16.94 -0.86 38.57
C ASP A 557 -16.22 0.45 38.98
N LYS A 558 -15.40 1.02 38.07
CA LYS A 558 -14.79 2.35 38.21
C LYS A 558 -15.44 3.35 37.28
N MET A 559 -15.44 4.60 37.71
CA MET A 559 -15.75 5.71 36.81
C MET A 559 -14.47 6.05 36.03
N VAL A 560 -14.54 6.26 34.72
CA VAL A 560 -13.36 6.42 33.87
C VAL A 560 -13.44 7.73 33.10
N VAL A 561 -12.40 8.57 33.21
CA VAL A 561 -12.18 9.67 32.27
C VAL A 561 -11.44 9.13 31.05
N VAL A 562 -11.92 9.43 29.85
CA VAL A 562 -11.23 9.12 28.60
C VAL A 562 -10.81 10.44 27.95
N TYR A 563 -9.49 10.66 27.86
CA TYR A 563 -8.89 11.91 27.40
C TYR A 563 -8.14 11.71 26.08
N TYR A 564 -8.65 12.30 25.00
CA TYR A 564 -7.96 12.30 23.71
C TYR A 564 -7.01 13.48 23.60
N TRP A 565 -5.78 13.22 23.14
CA TRP A 565 -4.70 14.22 23.12
C TRP A 565 -3.70 13.97 22.00
N ALA A 566 -2.87 14.98 21.73
CA ALA A 566 -1.71 14.88 20.87
C ALA A 566 -0.62 15.85 21.34
N SER A 567 0.65 15.55 21.05
CA SER A 567 1.82 16.31 21.46
C SER A 567 1.86 17.72 20.85
N TRP A 568 1.31 17.88 19.64
CA TRP A 568 1.21 19.15 18.93
C TRP A 568 0.06 20.04 19.45
N ASN A 569 -0.82 19.54 20.32
CA ASN A 569 -1.88 20.34 20.91
C ASN A 569 -1.36 21.13 22.11
N GLY A 570 -1.42 22.46 22.01
CA GLY A 570 -0.88 23.36 23.04
C GLY A 570 -1.56 23.29 24.41
N GLN A 571 -2.75 22.69 24.53
CA GLN A 571 -3.48 22.57 25.81
C GLN A 571 -3.06 21.34 26.62
N THR A 572 -2.52 20.31 25.96
CA THR A 572 -2.19 19.00 26.55
C THR A 572 -1.41 19.11 27.86
N LEU A 573 -0.38 19.97 27.91
CA LEU A 573 0.46 20.11 29.10
C LEU A 573 -0.34 20.62 30.32
N GLY A 574 -1.19 21.63 30.11
CA GLY A 574 -2.05 22.17 31.15
C GLY A 574 -3.14 21.19 31.58
N ASP A 575 -3.67 20.42 30.64
CA ASP A 575 -4.68 19.40 30.90
C ASP A 575 -4.13 18.24 31.73
N PHE A 576 -2.92 17.76 31.43
CA PHE A 576 -2.24 16.73 32.23
C PHE A 576 -2.04 17.18 33.68
N ALA A 577 -1.64 18.44 33.90
CA ALA A 577 -1.49 18.98 35.25
C ALA A 577 -2.82 18.97 36.04
N LYS A 578 -3.93 19.33 35.39
CA LYS A 578 -5.27 19.30 36.01
C LYS A 578 -5.76 17.87 36.25
N LEU A 579 -5.60 16.98 35.26
CA LEU A 579 -5.99 15.57 35.38
C LEU A 579 -5.23 14.88 36.51
N LYS A 580 -3.95 15.22 36.72
CA LYS A 580 -3.19 14.72 37.86
C LYS A 580 -3.84 15.08 39.20
N LEU A 581 -4.23 16.35 39.40
CA LEU A 581 -4.89 16.80 40.64
C LEU A 581 -6.26 16.12 40.84
N ILE A 582 -7.01 15.91 39.76
CA ILE A 582 -8.28 15.18 39.77
C ILE A 582 -8.03 13.72 40.20
N MET A 583 -7.03 13.06 39.62
CA MET A 583 -6.70 11.67 39.97
C MET A 583 -6.21 11.53 41.40
N GLU A 584 -5.42 12.47 41.92
CA GLU A 584 -5.01 12.49 43.34
C GLU A 584 -6.22 12.57 44.29
N THR A 585 -7.25 13.33 43.91
CA THR A 585 -8.44 13.56 44.75
C THR A 585 -9.50 12.45 44.64
N TYR A 586 -9.72 11.93 43.43
CA TYR A 586 -10.84 11.03 43.12
C TYR A 586 -10.41 9.62 42.75
N GLY A 587 -9.14 9.37 42.44
CA GLY A 587 -8.60 8.03 42.21
C GLY A 587 -8.92 7.06 43.35
N PRO A 588 -8.63 7.42 44.62
CA PRO A 588 -9.01 6.62 45.79
C PRO A 588 -10.52 6.42 45.97
N LYS A 589 -11.35 7.23 45.29
CA LYS A 589 -12.83 7.17 45.34
C LYS A 589 -13.42 6.36 44.17
N GLY A 590 -12.58 5.66 43.41
CA GLY A 590 -12.99 4.81 42.29
C GLY A 590 -13.03 5.52 40.94
N LEU A 591 -12.26 6.59 40.75
CA LEU A 591 -11.99 7.18 39.44
C LEU A 591 -10.75 6.53 38.80
N ASP A 592 -10.79 6.30 37.50
CA ASP A 592 -9.67 5.90 36.67
C ASP A 592 -9.54 6.80 35.43
N LEU A 593 -8.42 6.70 34.72
CA LEU A 593 -8.10 7.55 33.58
C LEU A 593 -7.42 6.76 32.45
N VAL A 594 -7.93 6.95 31.24
CA VAL A 594 -7.34 6.45 30.00
C VAL A 594 -7.07 7.63 29.08
N CYS A 595 -5.85 7.75 28.59
CA CYS A 595 -5.44 8.75 27.61
C CYS A 595 -5.32 8.10 26.23
N VAL A 596 -5.96 8.68 25.22
CA VAL A 596 -5.91 8.21 23.83
C VAL A 596 -5.08 9.19 23.01
N ASN A 597 -3.92 8.76 22.54
CA ASN A 597 -3.02 9.62 21.76
C ASN A 597 -3.36 9.54 20.26
N LEU A 598 -3.39 10.69 19.59
CA LEU A 598 -3.61 10.86 18.15
C LEU A 598 -2.46 11.61 17.45
N ASP A 599 -1.23 11.49 17.96
CA ASP A 599 -0.04 11.89 17.20
C ASP A 599 0.10 11.04 15.93
N THR A 600 0.87 11.53 14.97
CA THR A 600 1.08 10.82 13.70
C THR A 600 1.91 9.57 13.91
N THR A 601 2.87 9.64 14.85
CA THR A 601 3.79 8.55 15.20
C THR A 601 3.79 8.29 16.71
N SER A 602 4.18 7.07 17.11
CA SER A 602 4.22 6.70 18.54
C SER A 602 5.38 7.38 19.26
N GLU A 603 6.42 7.71 18.50
CA GLU A 603 7.67 8.32 18.92
C GLU A 603 7.46 9.77 19.35
N GLU A 604 6.60 10.52 18.64
CA GLU A 604 6.16 11.88 19.02
C GLU A 604 5.50 11.86 20.41
N ALA A 605 4.55 10.96 20.60
CA ALA A 605 3.84 10.78 21.86
C ALA A 605 4.78 10.36 23.00
N ALA A 606 5.66 9.38 22.75
CA ALA A 606 6.64 8.91 23.72
C ALA A 606 7.65 10.00 24.10
N THR A 607 8.09 10.81 23.13
CA THR A 607 8.99 11.95 23.37
C THR A 607 8.33 13.02 24.23
N PHE A 608 7.05 13.32 23.97
CA PHE A 608 6.28 14.24 24.80
C PHE A 608 6.16 13.72 26.24
N LEU A 609 5.82 12.44 26.43
CA LEU A 609 5.67 11.82 27.76
C LEU A 609 6.99 11.73 28.55
N LYS A 610 8.14 11.60 27.87
CA LYS A 610 9.44 11.67 28.54
C LYS A 610 9.70 13.06 29.14
N ARG A 611 9.25 14.13 28.46
CA ARG A 611 9.40 15.52 28.91
C ARG A 611 8.35 15.93 29.95
N SER A 612 7.16 15.37 29.84
CA SER A 612 6.01 15.65 30.72
C SER A 612 5.41 14.34 31.23
N PRO A 613 6.05 13.67 32.20
CA PRO A 613 5.60 12.38 32.68
C PRO A 613 4.21 12.45 33.28
N PHE A 614 3.31 11.60 32.79
CA PHE A 614 1.96 11.46 33.32
C PHE A 614 1.61 9.97 33.43
N THR A 615 1.43 9.50 34.66
CA THR A 615 1.18 8.09 34.93
C THR A 615 -0.30 7.79 34.72
N SER A 616 -0.64 7.30 33.53
CA SER A 616 -1.98 6.80 33.17
C SER A 616 -1.87 5.71 32.10
N GLN A 617 -2.98 5.05 31.76
CA GLN A 617 -3.01 4.17 30.60
C GLN A 617 -3.02 5.03 29.32
N HIS A 618 -1.94 5.02 28.55
CA HIS A 618 -1.88 5.69 27.25
C HIS A 618 -2.13 4.68 26.13
N LEU A 619 -3.04 4.98 25.21
CA LEU A 619 -3.32 4.20 24.01
C LEU A 619 -2.78 4.90 22.78
N TYR A 620 -2.34 4.12 21.80
CA TYR A 620 -1.91 4.62 20.50
C TYR A 620 -2.21 3.60 19.40
N GLN A 621 -2.62 4.11 18.23
CA GLN A 621 -2.69 3.38 16.97
C GLN A 621 -2.31 4.34 15.83
N PRO A 622 -1.67 3.84 14.75
CA PRO A 622 -1.33 4.68 13.60
C PRO A 622 -2.55 5.36 12.96
N GLY A 623 -2.32 6.51 12.34
CA GLY A 623 -3.30 7.24 11.54
C GLY A 623 -3.82 8.55 12.16
N GLY A 624 -3.45 8.88 13.40
CA GLY A 624 -3.81 10.15 14.05
C GLY A 624 -5.32 10.42 14.01
N LEU A 625 -5.73 11.61 13.53
CA LEU A 625 -7.14 12.00 13.37
C LEU A 625 -7.89 11.21 12.28
N GLU A 626 -7.18 10.49 11.40
CA GLU A 626 -7.77 9.56 10.43
C GLU A 626 -7.80 8.12 10.94
N GLY A 627 -7.13 7.83 12.06
CA GLY A 627 -6.99 6.49 12.62
C GLY A 627 -8.27 5.97 13.28
N LYS A 628 -8.29 4.67 13.57
CA LYS A 628 -9.45 4.00 14.18
C LYS A 628 -9.87 4.64 15.51
N LEU A 629 -8.92 4.96 16.38
CA LEU A 629 -9.18 5.56 17.69
C LEU A 629 -9.93 6.90 17.58
N ALA A 630 -9.66 7.69 16.53
CA ALA A 630 -10.36 8.93 16.26
C ALA A 630 -11.71 8.71 15.55
N THR A 631 -11.71 7.87 14.51
CA THR A 631 -12.88 7.67 13.64
C THR A 631 -14.04 6.95 14.33
N ASP A 632 -13.78 6.06 15.30
CA ASP A 632 -14.82 5.35 16.07
C ASP A 632 -15.82 6.30 16.77
N TYR A 633 -15.35 7.47 17.22
CA TYR A 633 -16.17 8.51 17.85
C TYR A 633 -16.15 9.84 17.08
N GLY A 634 -15.64 9.85 15.84
CA GLY A 634 -15.59 11.03 15.00
C GLY A 634 -14.84 12.19 15.66
N ILE A 635 -13.68 11.91 16.25
CA ILE A 635 -12.82 12.92 16.87
C ILE A 635 -12.15 13.73 15.77
N GLN A 636 -12.49 15.01 15.70
CA GLN A 636 -12.01 15.93 14.66
C GLN A 636 -11.22 17.11 15.24
N VAL A 637 -11.42 17.40 16.52
CA VAL A 637 -10.76 18.48 17.25
C VAL A 637 -10.29 17.94 18.59
N LEU A 638 -9.10 18.38 19.01
CA LEU A 638 -8.50 18.05 20.29
C LEU A 638 -8.39 19.28 21.20
N PRO A 639 -8.44 19.11 22.53
CA PRO A 639 -8.70 17.86 23.24
C PRO A 639 -10.17 17.41 23.17
N GLN A 640 -10.42 16.13 23.41
CA GLN A 640 -11.77 15.58 23.59
C GLN A 640 -11.84 14.76 24.90
N VAL A 641 -12.92 14.94 25.66
CA VAL A 641 -13.09 14.28 26.97
C VAL A 641 -14.44 13.57 27.06
N PHE A 642 -14.39 12.30 27.46
CA PHE A 642 -15.56 11.53 27.90
C PHE A 642 -15.47 11.22 29.39
N LEU A 643 -16.63 11.12 30.04
CA LEU A 643 -16.78 10.54 31.36
C LEU A 643 -17.67 9.29 31.24
N VAL A 644 -17.14 8.14 31.68
CA VAL A 644 -17.82 6.85 31.67
C VAL A 644 -18.11 6.45 33.11
N GLY A 645 -19.36 6.11 33.41
CA GLY A 645 -19.83 5.68 34.73
C GLY A 645 -19.33 4.29 35.12
N LYS A 646 -19.55 3.93 36.39
CA LYS A 646 -19.19 2.60 36.94
C LYS A 646 -19.90 1.44 36.26
N ASP A 647 -21.06 1.71 35.67
CA ASP A 647 -21.86 0.77 34.88
C ASP A 647 -21.38 0.65 33.41
N GLY A 648 -20.28 1.32 33.06
CA GLY A 648 -19.69 1.32 31.72
C GLY A 648 -20.41 2.20 30.71
N LYS A 649 -21.39 3.02 31.14
CA LYS A 649 -22.14 3.92 30.24
C LYS A 649 -21.58 5.32 30.23
N VAL A 650 -21.72 6.03 29.11
CA VAL A 650 -21.28 7.43 29.01
C VAL A 650 -22.17 8.33 29.84
N VAL A 651 -21.55 9.10 30.73
CA VAL A 651 -22.18 10.16 31.53
C VAL A 651 -22.05 11.51 30.83
N GLY A 652 -20.91 11.77 30.18
CA GLY A 652 -20.69 12.99 29.40
C GLY A 652 -19.77 12.74 28.21
N LYS A 653 -20.09 13.35 27.06
CA LYS A 653 -19.49 13.03 25.75
C LYS A 653 -18.66 14.14 25.10
N ASN A 654 -18.72 15.37 25.62
CA ASN A 654 -18.03 16.57 25.11
C ASN A 654 -17.58 17.46 26.30
N LEU A 655 -16.99 16.86 27.33
CA LEU A 655 -16.61 17.59 28.53
C LEU A 655 -15.37 18.46 28.28
N GLN A 656 -15.25 19.56 29.00
CA GLN A 656 -14.01 20.34 29.05
C GLN A 656 -13.23 19.94 30.29
N ILE A 657 -11.90 19.95 30.22
CA ILE A 657 -11.04 19.67 31.39
C ILE A 657 -11.28 20.68 32.51
N SER A 658 -11.70 21.92 32.20
CA SER A 658 -12.09 22.93 33.18
C SER A 658 -13.34 22.58 33.99
N THR A 659 -14.25 21.75 33.44
CA THR A 659 -15.56 21.45 34.05
C THR A 659 -15.75 19.99 34.42
N VAL A 660 -14.86 19.10 33.96
CA VAL A 660 -14.98 17.64 34.18
C VAL A 660 -15.04 17.25 35.67
N GLU A 661 -14.38 18.00 36.56
CA GLU A 661 -14.40 17.71 38.00
C GLU A 661 -15.80 17.88 38.61
N GLU A 662 -16.60 18.82 38.12
CA GLU A 662 -17.96 19.05 38.61
C GLU A 662 -18.88 17.87 38.26
N GLU A 663 -18.74 17.32 37.04
CA GLU A 663 -19.51 16.16 36.62
C GLU A 663 -19.06 14.88 37.35
N ILE A 664 -17.76 14.76 37.64
CA ILE A 664 -17.20 13.70 38.50
C ILE A 664 -17.83 13.76 39.90
N LYS A 665 -17.88 14.95 40.53
CA LYS A 665 -18.49 15.14 41.85
C LYS A 665 -19.97 14.76 41.86
N LYS A 666 -20.69 15.12 40.81
CA LYS A 666 -22.12 14.82 40.67
C LYS A 666 -22.38 13.33 40.50
N SER A 667 -21.50 12.62 39.79
CA SER A 667 -21.64 11.19 39.48
C SER A 667 -21.14 10.26 40.59
N LEU A 668 -20.36 10.77 41.54
CA LEU A 668 -19.87 10.01 42.71
C LEU A 668 -20.75 10.16 43.96
N LYS A 669 -21.73 11.07 43.94
CA LYS A 669 -22.78 11.16 44.97
C LYS A 669 -23.82 10.08 44.73
#